data_AF-A0A498M447-F1
#
_entry.id   AF-A0A498M447-F1
#
_cell.length_a   1.000
_cell.length_b   1.000
_cell.length_c   1.000
_cell.angle_alpha   90.00
_cell.angle_beta   90.00
_cell.angle_gamma   90.00
#
_symmetry.space_group_name_H-M   'P 1'
#
loop_
_entity.id
_entity.type
_entity.pdbx_description
1 polymer ?
#
loop_
_entity_poly.entity_id
_entity_poly.type
_entity_poly.pdbx_seq_one_letter_code
_entity_poly.pdbx_strand_id
1 'polypeptide(L)'
;METLSRIMEPQHDVDNEELYTGLGRGFWHAVGEVASANAAMDFLSSTCSDPVYHFDSERVEGATQMLREFWGQTILLTQAKEYQGARRTLGQLFHSLQDFYSHSNWVEMGQQSVYLHLLHPEEPPVPVASVDTPTCADCYRFSCYSNLLEEMISKTEPLLTTGYFSTYPIKPPGKCSHGGILDSSRHQGAEGGINKDSTSPLFSPHHYLHKEAAHLATTATLRVLQDLRDEVGNKSFLRLFSVQQPPALVFVMDTTGSMFEEITAARLRALSIIQAREKSQRTSLPGTFILVPFHDPGFGPVMETDDPHQFMQYMEDLTALGGGDEPEMCLSALQTIICRVQSRLSYWRSKQRFSLYSSLSTLSGGMTIFTTKKDIRSVSAIVEDTTISSKVTLLHTEGESDSSNSFRVDKAVTKVMLHITGQLEHCELVSPSGIKQSLPSADGPLAMLDSSKGLYRISLRPPLEIGIWQLTVKTTGPMTFNVLGDSSLDFLYYFASEANETHPGLRKMKGSPIAGVPVFLVVAVTGLSPNEEASFSHVTLLGPNGESLQKVLLNSSSSHWSGEELVGCIDSVPSVPFSMRLSGKDRRGNLLERVSTEMIRPTHVQIQVHSAPQLLPGHSSTVLFEILNHGPNRYFSLSTKDDHGYISHPDQQRLFISAMDSVKREVELRTPYTAQIGTAITLTLTVQAEDIPESNYAVVHLTVIPEVILYFSNFSIQLT
;
A
#
# COMPACT_ATOMS: atom_id res chain seq x y z
N MET A 1 14.41 9.35 -3.73
CA MET A 1 14.73 10.77 -3.48
C MET A 1 15.80 11.29 -4.41
N GLU A 2 17.02 10.72 -4.39
CA GLU A 2 18.11 11.17 -5.28
C GLU A 2 17.74 11.16 -6.77
N THR A 3 16.99 10.16 -7.23
CA THR A 3 16.49 10.15 -8.62
C THR A 3 15.52 11.29 -8.91
N LEU A 4 14.72 11.71 -7.93
CA LEU A 4 13.72 12.77 -8.08
C LEU A 4 14.34 14.16 -8.10
N SER A 5 15.35 14.43 -7.27
CA SER A 5 16.02 15.74 -7.26
C SER A 5 16.57 16.09 -8.64
N ARG A 6 17.17 15.13 -9.34
CA ARG A 6 17.67 15.31 -10.72
C ARG A 6 16.57 15.61 -11.76
N ILE A 7 15.32 15.19 -11.52
CA ILE A 7 14.18 15.48 -12.40
C ILE A 7 13.68 16.91 -12.17
N MET A 8 13.80 17.39 -10.93
CA MET A 8 13.14 18.62 -10.47
C MET A 8 14.06 19.85 -10.46
N GLU A 9 15.38 19.65 -10.50
CA GLU A 9 16.40 20.69 -10.66
C GLU A 9 16.25 21.64 -11.88
N PRO A 10 15.64 21.27 -13.03
CA PRO A 10 15.49 22.22 -14.15
C PRO A 10 14.33 23.22 -14.00
N GLN A 11 13.46 23.07 -12.99
CA GLN A 11 12.26 23.89 -12.82
C GLN A 11 12.33 24.67 -11.50
N HIS A 12 13.00 25.82 -11.55
CA HIS A 12 13.18 26.79 -10.46
C HIS A 12 14.10 26.34 -9.31
N ASP A 13 14.66 27.33 -8.61
CA ASP A 13 15.41 27.25 -7.35
C ASP A 13 14.52 26.63 -6.24
N VAL A 14 14.09 25.38 -6.42
CA VAL A 14 13.28 24.66 -5.45
C VAL A 14 14.24 24.20 -4.36
N ASP A 15 14.14 24.83 -3.20
CA ASP A 15 14.83 24.39 -2.01
C ASP A 15 14.52 22.90 -1.77
N ASN A 16 15.55 22.08 -1.55
CA ASN A 16 15.39 20.65 -1.29
C ASN A 16 14.35 20.42 -0.17
N GLU A 17 14.20 21.35 0.76
CA GLU A 17 13.22 21.30 1.84
C GLU A 17 11.75 21.33 1.38
N GLU A 18 11.41 22.13 0.35
CA GLU A 18 10.07 22.13 -0.26
C GLU A 18 9.80 20.85 -1.04
N LEU A 19 10.84 20.25 -1.63
CA LEU A 19 10.75 18.96 -2.30
C LEU A 19 10.37 17.85 -1.31
N TYR A 20 11.05 17.75 -0.17
CA TYR A 20 10.79 16.70 0.84
C TYR A 20 9.39 16.80 1.47
N THR A 21 8.96 18.02 1.80
CA THR A 21 7.64 18.26 2.40
C THR A 21 6.49 18.16 1.37
N GLY A 22 6.80 18.29 0.08
CA GLY A 22 5.82 18.31 -1.02
C GLY A 22 5.48 16.97 -1.68
N LEU A 23 6.19 15.87 -1.37
CA LEU A 23 5.92 14.56 -2.02
C LEU A 23 4.54 13.98 -1.66
N GLY A 24 4.06 14.31 -0.45
CA GLY A 24 2.73 13.94 0.03
C GLY A 24 2.54 12.44 0.32
N ARG A 25 1.33 12.10 0.80
CA ARG A 25 0.92 10.76 1.22
C ARG A 25 1.00 9.71 0.09
N GLY A 26 0.66 10.11 -1.14
CA GLY A 26 0.64 9.20 -2.30
C GLY A 26 2.02 8.62 -2.61
N PHE A 27 3.06 9.44 -2.56
CA PHE A 27 4.44 8.99 -2.76
C PHE A 27 4.88 7.95 -1.73
N TRP A 28 4.65 8.24 -0.45
CA TRP A 28 5.04 7.32 0.62
C TRP A 28 4.24 6.03 0.60
N HIS A 29 2.98 6.07 0.17
CA HIS A 29 2.20 4.86 -0.07
C HIS A 29 2.80 4.01 -1.19
N ALA A 30 3.20 4.64 -2.31
CA ALA A 30 3.87 3.96 -3.41
C ALA A 30 5.22 3.33 -2.98
N VAL A 31 6.03 4.05 -2.21
CA VAL A 31 7.27 3.50 -1.64
C VAL A 31 6.98 2.32 -0.71
N GLY A 32 5.95 2.44 0.14
CA GLY A 32 5.51 1.36 1.03
C GLY A 32 5.03 0.11 0.30
N GLU A 33 4.44 0.23 -0.90
CA GLU A 33 4.09 -0.91 -1.74
C GLU A 33 5.33 -1.63 -2.29
N VAL A 34 6.33 -0.89 -2.76
CA VAL A 34 7.61 -1.47 -3.21
C VAL A 34 8.31 -2.19 -2.05
N ALA A 35 8.41 -1.55 -0.89
CA ALA A 35 9.01 -2.14 0.31
C ALA A 35 8.24 -3.39 0.79
N SER A 36 6.91 -3.33 0.79
CA SER A 36 6.07 -4.48 1.14
C SER A 36 6.26 -5.65 0.16
N ALA A 37 6.43 -5.38 -1.13
CA ALA A 37 6.64 -6.40 -2.14
C ALA A 37 8.05 -7.01 -2.09
N ASN A 38 9.06 -6.20 -1.76
CA ASN A 38 10.41 -6.67 -1.45
C ASN A 38 10.38 -7.65 -0.26
N ALA A 39 9.87 -7.21 0.89
CA ALA A 39 9.82 -8.06 2.09
C ALA A 39 8.93 -9.31 1.92
N ALA A 40 7.92 -9.28 1.06
CA ALA A 40 7.04 -10.43 0.83
C ALA A 40 7.77 -11.64 0.22
N MET A 41 8.91 -11.44 -0.46
CA MET A 41 9.67 -12.51 -1.09
C MET A 41 10.17 -13.55 -0.06
N ASP A 42 10.47 -13.11 1.17
CA ASP A 42 10.89 -13.96 2.29
C ASP A 42 9.77 -14.79 2.93
N PHE A 43 8.51 -14.47 2.63
CA PHE A 43 7.36 -15.02 3.37
C PHE A 43 6.36 -15.78 2.50
N LEU A 44 6.41 -15.62 1.18
CA LEU A 44 5.53 -16.34 0.27
C LEU A 44 6.10 -17.73 0.01
N SER A 45 5.28 -18.77 0.14
CA SER A 45 5.74 -20.16 -0.03
C SER A 45 6.28 -20.45 -1.44
N SER A 46 5.93 -19.61 -2.41
CA SER A 46 6.40 -19.69 -3.80
C SER A 46 7.80 -19.12 -4.01
N THR A 47 8.33 -18.35 -3.07
CA THR A 47 9.62 -17.63 -3.25
C THR A 47 10.58 -17.87 -2.09
N CYS A 48 10.10 -17.95 -0.85
CA CYS A 48 10.91 -17.90 0.39
C CYS A 48 11.98 -18.99 0.56
N SER A 49 11.93 -20.05 -0.24
CA SER A 49 12.88 -21.17 -0.21
C SER A 49 13.41 -21.52 -1.61
N ASP A 50 13.13 -20.68 -2.61
CA ASP A 50 13.60 -20.90 -3.97
C ASP A 50 14.92 -20.11 -4.18
N PRO A 51 16.05 -20.81 -4.38
CA PRO A 51 17.36 -20.18 -4.46
C PRO A 51 17.52 -19.21 -5.64
N VAL A 52 16.67 -19.29 -6.67
CA VAL A 52 16.68 -18.35 -7.80
C VAL A 52 16.28 -16.95 -7.34
N TYR A 53 15.30 -16.82 -6.43
CA TYR A 53 14.84 -15.52 -5.94
C TYR A 53 15.78 -14.87 -4.93
N HIS A 54 16.64 -15.67 -4.28
CA HIS A 54 17.54 -15.22 -3.22
C HIS A 54 19.01 -15.24 -3.62
N PHE A 55 19.35 -15.47 -4.90
CA PHE A 55 20.74 -15.62 -5.37
C PHE A 55 21.54 -16.65 -4.55
N ASP A 56 20.88 -17.73 -4.15
CA ASP A 56 21.48 -18.78 -3.34
C ASP A 56 21.97 -19.96 -4.19
N SER A 57 22.75 -20.83 -3.55
CA SER A 57 23.07 -22.17 -4.04
C SER A 57 23.67 -22.21 -5.45
N GLU A 58 24.44 -21.18 -5.77
CA GLU A 58 25.15 -20.95 -7.03
C GLU A 58 24.22 -20.88 -8.25
N ARG A 59 22.92 -20.59 -8.05
CA ARG A 59 21.92 -20.41 -9.12
C ARG A 59 21.98 -19.02 -9.78
N VAL A 60 23.18 -18.44 -9.88
CA VAL A 60 23.40 -17.05 -10.32
C VAL A 60 22.86 -16.77 -11.72
N GLU A 61 23.00 -17.72 -12.66
CA GLU A 61 22.49 -17.55 -14.03
C GLU A 61 20.96 -17.47 -14.06
N GLY A 62 20.28 -18.43 -13.40
CA GLY A 62 18.82 -18.42 -13.28
C GLY A 62 18.31 -17.18 -12.54
N ALA A 63 18.98 -16.79 -11.46
CA ALA A 63 18.65 -15.59 -10.70
C ALA A 63 18.82 -14.31 -11.53
N THR A 64 19.88 -14.24 -12.34
CA THR A 64 20.14 -13.14 -13.28
C THR A 64 19.06 -13.06 -14.36
N GLN A 65 18.65 -14.20 -14.92
CA GLN A 65 17.56 -14.24 -15.90
C GLN A 65 16.25 -13.74 -15.28
N MET A 66 15.87 -14.27 -14.12
CA MET A 66 14.65 -13.89 -13.41
C MET A 66 14.67 -12.38 -13.03
N LEU A 67 15.81 -11.85 -12.60
CA LEU A 67 15.97 -10.42 -12.31
C LEU A 67 15.68 -9.54 -13.56
N ARG A 68 16.15 -9.97 -14.73
CA ARG A 68 15.89 -9.28 -16.01
C ARG A 68 14.43 -9.44 -16.47
N GLU A 69 13.77 -10.53 -16.13
CA GLU A 69 12.34 -10.70 -16.36
C GLU A 69 11.51 -9.73 -15.52
N PHE A 70 11.83 -9.57 -14.23
CA PHE A 70 11.21 -8.54 -13.39
C PHE A 70 11.48 -7.12 -13.91
N TRP A 71 12.68 -6.86 -14.43
CA TRP A 71 13.00 -5.58 -15.06
C TRP A 71 12.09 -5.30 -16.27
N GLY A 72 12.01 -6.25 -17.20
CA GLY A 72 11.15 -6.13 -18.38
C GLY A 72 9.67 -5.96 -18.01
N GLN A 73 9.17 -6.72 -17.05
CA GLN A 73 7.81 -6.61 -16.53
C GLN A 73 7.55 -5.23 -15.90
N THR A 74 8.50 -4.70 -15.12
CA THR A 74 8.36 -3.38 -14.50
C THR A 74 8.21 -2.27 -15.55
N ILE A 75 9.00 -2.33 -16.63
CA ILE A 75 8.90 -1.38 -17.75
C ILE A 75 7.53 -1.50 -18.43
N LEU A 76 7.14 -2.72 -18.81
CA LEU A 76 5.88 -2.98 -19.51
C LEU A 76 4.67 -2.49 -18.69
N LEU A 77 4.61 -2.83 -17.41
CA LEU A 77 3.55 -2.41 -16.50
C LEU A 77 3.52 -0.90 -16.31
N THR A 78 4.68 -0.25 -16.20
CA THR A 78 4.78 1.21 -16.06
C THR A 78 4.27 1.92 -17.31
N GLN A 79 4.62 1.41 -18.51
CA GLN A 79 4.15 1.94 -19.79
C GLN A 79 2.64 1.71 -19.99
N ALA A 80 2.12 0.58 -19.52
CA ALA A 80 0.70 0.26 -19.50
C ALA A 80 -0.12 1.07 -18.48
N LYS A 81 0.54 1.93 -17.66
CA LYS A 81 -0.04 2.65 -16.51
C LYS A 81 -0.56 1.74 -15.38
N GLU A 82 -0.15 0.48 -15.35
CA GLU A 82 -0.44 -0.50 -14.30
C GLU A 82 0.54 -0.34 -13.12
N TYR A 83 0.51 0.84 -12.48
CA TYR A 83 1.55 1.25 -11.53
C TYR A 83 1.62 0.39 -10.28
N GLN A 84 0.50 -0.19 -9.82
CA GLN A 84 0.51 -1.09 -8.66
C GLN A 84 1.28 -2.39 -8.97
N GLY A 85 1.02 -3.00 -10.13
CA GLY A 85 1.78 -4.16 -10.60
C GLY A 85 3.26 -3.84 -10.83
N ALA A 86 3.55 -2.67 -11.41
CA ALA A 86 4.92 -2.21 -11.63
C ALA A 86 5.70 -2.07 -10.31
N ARG A 87 5.11 -1.42 -9.30
CA ARG A 87 5.74 -1.28 -7.97
C ARG A 87 5.97 -2.61 -7.27
N ARG A 88 5.04 -3.56 -7.42
CA ARG A 88 5.24 -4.91 -6.89
C ARG A 88 6.44 -5.58 -7.54
N THR A 89 6.46 -5.63 -8.87
CA THR A 89 7.55 -6.26 -9.64
C THR A 89 8.89 -5.59 -9.33
N LEU A 90 8.90 -4.27 -9.19
CA LEU A 90 10.09 -3.52 -8.79
C LEU A 90 10.56 -3.90 -7.38
N GLY A 91 9.65 -4.14 -6.43
CA GLY A 91 9.99 -4.65 -5.11
C GLY A 91 10.62 -6.05 -5.15
N GLN A 92 10.09 -6.95 -5.99
CA GLN A 92 10.65 -8.29 -6.19
C GLN A 92 12.04 -8.23 -6.83
N LEU A 93 12.23 -7.36 -7.83
CA LEU A 93 13.54 -7.08 -8.42
C LEU A 93 14.53 -6.60 -7.36
N PHE A 94 14.13 -5.62 -6.54
CA PHE A 94 15.01 -5.09 -5.49
C PHE A 94 15.42 -6.13 -4.47
N HIS A 95 14.50 -7.01 -4.08
CA HIS A 95 14.81 -8.08 -3.15
C HIS A 95 15.95 -8.96 -3.66
N SER A 96 15.78 -9.58 -4.83
CA SER A 96 16.80 -10.44 -5.43
C SER A 96 18.11 -9.69 -5.72
N LEU A 97 18.03 -8.43 -6.16
CA LEU A 97 19.23 -7.61 -6.39
C LEU A 97 20.01 -7.32 -5.10
N GLN A 98 19.31 -7.13 -3.98
CA GLN A 98 19.93 -6.89 -2.68
C GLN A 98 20.56 -8.18 -2.14
N ASP A 99 19.86 -9.31 -2.28
CA ASP A 99 20.32 -10.64 -1.87
C ASP A 99 21.61 -11.05 -2.57
N PHE A 100 21.81 -10.67 -3.84
CA PHE A 100 23.10 -10.90 -4.50
C PHE A 100 24.28 -10.36 -3.67
N TYR A 101 24.18 -9.17 -3.09
CA TYR A 101 25.28 -8.56 -2.34
C TYR A 101 25.43 -9.15 -0.92
N SER A 102 24.34 -9.68 -0.33
CA SER A 102 24.40 -10.31 0.99
C SER A 102 24.78 -11.80 0.92
N HIS A 103 24.40 -12.52 -0.13
CA HIS A 103 24.53 -13.98 -0.21
C HIS A 103 25.69 -14.45 -1.11
N SER A 104 26.26 -13.58 -1.95
CA SER A 104 27.46 -13.90 -2.75
C SER A 104 28.77 -13.50 -2.06
N ASN A 105 29.90 -13.89 -2.65
CA ASN A 105 31.24 -13.45 -2.27
C ASN A 105 31.68 -12.09 -2.89
N TRP A 106 30.76 -11.31 -3.49
CA TRP A 106 31.10 -10.07 -4.20
C TRP A 106 31.86 -9.06 -3.32
N VAL A 107 31.41 -8.89 -2.08
CA VAL A 107 32.03 -7.99 -1.10
C VAL A 107 33.39 -8.52 -0.65
N GLU A 108 33.49 -9.84 -0.45
CA GLU A 108 34.70 -10.53 -0.02
C GLU A 108 35.82 -10.50 -1.07
N MET A 109 35.47 -10.46 -2.36
CA MET A 109 36.42 -10.18 -3.45
C MET A 109 36.99 -8.75 -3.40
N GLY A 110 36.48 -7.89 -2.51
CA GLY A 110 36.88 -6.50 -2.37
C GLY A 110 36.31 -5.60 -3.46
N GLN A 111 35.22 -6.01 -4.12
CA GLN A 111 34.54 -5.20 -5.12
C GLN A 111 33.84 -4.02 -4.44
N GLN A 112 34.02 -2.82 -5.00
CA GLN A 112 33.42 -1.58 -4.50
C GLN A 112 32.41 -0.97 -5.47
N SER A 113 32.20 -1.60 -6.62
CA SER A 113 31.23 -1.21 -7.63
C SER A 113 30.11 -2.23 -7.75
N VAL A 114 28.98 -1.77 -8.29
CA VAL A 114 27.84 -2.62 -8.62
C VAL A 114 28.22 -3.63 -9.71
N TYR A 115 27.70 -4.85 -9.63
CA TYR A 115 27.91 -5.88 -10.65
C TYR A 115 26.94 -5.65 -11.82
N LEU A 116 27.40 -4.93 -12.84
CA LEU A 116 26.54 -4.45 -13.93
C LEU A 116 25.93 -5.58 -14.77
N HIS A 117 26.62 -6.73 -14.90
CA HIS A 117 26.14 -7.87 -15.67
C HIS A 117 24.75 -8.35 -15.25
N LEU A 118 24.34 -8.18 -13.99
CA LEU A 118 23.04 -8.63 -13.51
C LEU A 118 21.88 -8.07 -14.35
N LEU A 119 21.95 -6.81 -14.77
CA LEU A 119 20.91 -6.15 -15.57
C LEU A 119 21.36 -5.77 -16.98
N HIS A 120 22.66 -5.71 -17.24
CA HIS A 120 23.24 -5.35 -18.54
C HIS A 120 23.95 -6.56 -19.15
N PRO A 121 23.28 -7.36 -20.02
CA PRO A 121 23.84 -8.60 -20.56
C PRO A 121 25.11 -8.42 -21.40
N GLU A 122 25.34 -7.21 -21.91
CA GLU A 122 26.53 -6.84 -22.68
C GLU A 122 27.80 -6.71 -21.81
N GLU A 123 27.63 -6.51 -20.50
CA GLU A 123 28.74 -6.46 -19.56
C GLU A 123 29.32 -7.86 -19.33
N PRO A 124 30.64 -8.01 -19.08
CA PRO A 124 31.25 -9.32 -18.94
C PRO A 124 30.80 -10.04 -17.66
N PRO A 125 30.38 -11.32 -17.74
CA PRO A 125 30.07 -12.11 -16.56
C PRO A 125 31.35 -12.56 -15.83
N VAL A 126 31.28 -12.62 -14.50
CA VAL A 126 32.23 -13.35 -13.67
C VAL A 126 31.80 -14.83 -13.63
N PRO A 127 32.69 -15.78 -13.93
CA PRO A 127 32.36 -17.20 -13.89
C PRO A 127 31.93 -17.66 -12.49
N VAL A 128 30.95 -18.56 -12.42
CA VAL A 128 30.48 -19.17 -11.17
C VAL A 128 31.29 -20.44 -10.89
N ALA A 129 31.65 -20.67 -9.62
CA ALA A 129 32.36 -21.87 -9.20
C ALA A 129 31.58 -23.14 -9.57
N SER A 130 32.26 -24.11 -10.19
CA SER A 130 31.64 -25.38 -10.59
C SER A 130 31.24 -26.20 -9.36
N VAL A 131 30.32 -27.16 -9.51
CA VAL A 131 29.85 -28.03 -8.40
C VAL A 131 30.99 -28.72 -7.66
N ASP A 132 32.07 -29.07 -8.38
CA ASP A 132 33.23 -29.78 -7.82
C ASP A 132 34.31 -28.84 -7.26
N THR A 133 34.19 -27.52 -7.45
CA THR A 133 35.13 -26.52 -6.92
C THR A 133 34.77 -26.21 -5.47
N PRO A 134 35.61 -26.58 -4.48
CA PRO A 134 35.38 -26.19 -3.09
C PRO A 134 35.43 -24.67 -2.96
N THR A 135 34.57 -24.09 -2.13
CA THR A 135 34.46 -22.63 -1.99
C THR A 135 34.63 -22.13 -0.56
N CYS A 136 34.35 -22.98 0.44
CA CYS A 136 34.51 -22.66 1.85
C CYS A 136 35.25 -23.74 2.66
N ALA A 137 35.94 -23.28 3.70
CA ALA A 137 36.45 -24.08 4.81
C ALA A 137 35.46 -24.08 5.99
N ASP A 138 35.61 -25.05 6.89
CA ASP A 138 34.77 -25.15 8.09
C ASP A 138 34.96 -23.96 9.05
N CYS A 139 33.83 -23.45 9.54
CA CYS A 139 33.73 -22.42 10.54
C CYS A 139 32.73 -22.81 11.64
N TYR A 140 33.25 -23.07 12.85
CA TYR A 140 32.43 -23.52 13.98
C TYR A 140 31.96 -22.37 14.90
N ARG A 141 32.20 -21.12 14.51
CA ARG A 141 31.80 -19.92 15.28
C ARG A 141 30.62 -19.24 14.61
N PHE A 142 29.89 -18.44 15.38
CA PHE A 142 28.85 -17.56 14.84
C PHE A 142 29.41 -16.53 13.85
N SER A 143 30.63 -16.01 14.09
CA SER A 143 31.32 -15.15 13.13
C SER A 143 32.35 -15.95 12.34
N CYS A 144 32.18 -16.02 11.02
CA CYS A 144 33.12 -16.69 10.12
C CYS A 144 34.02 -15.67 9.46
N TYR A 145 35.27 -15.60 9.92
CA TYR A 145 36.28 -14.74 9.31
C TYR A 145 37.12 -15.57 8.36
N SER A 146 37.20 -15.14 7.09
CA SER A 146 38.10 -15.73 6.09
C SER A 146 37.90 -17.24 5.88
N ASN A 147 36.66 -17.72 5.92
CA ASN A 147 36.31 -19.11 5.60
C ASN A 147 36.21 -19.38 4.08
N LEU A 148 36.12 -18.34 3.23
CA LEU A 148 36.24 -18.49 1.77
C LEU A 148 37.67 -18.92 1.39
N LEU A 149 37.77 -19.85 0.44
CA LEU A 149 39.07 -20.30 -0.08
C LEU A 149 39.72 -19.22 -0.96
N GLU A 150 41.05 -19.24 -1.05
CA GLU A 150 41.85 -18.21 -1.73
C GLU A 150 41.44 -18.01 -3.20
N GLU A 151 41.07 -19.09 -3.89
CA GLU A 151 40.56 -19.05 -5.26
C GLU A 151 39.28 -18.21 -5.40
N MET A 152 38.45 -18.12 -4.37
CA MET A 152 37.18 -17.35 -4.37
C MET A 152 37.39 -15.86 -4.12
N ILE A 153 38.59 -15.44 -3.70
CA ILE A 153 38.94 -14.04 -3.43
C ILE A 153 40.10 -13.56 -4.32
N SER A 154 40.49 -14.39 -5.29
CA SER A 154 41.54 -14.08 -6.27
C SER A 154 41.13 -12.90 -7.14
N LYS A 155 42.03 -11.92 -7.28
CA LYS A 155 41.82 -10.76 -8.15
C LYS A 155 42.16 -11.02 -9.61
N THR A 156 42.92 -12.06 -9.91
CA THR A 156 43.38 -12.37 -11.28
C THR A 156 42.40 -13.26 -12.02
N GLU A 157 41.74 -14.18 -11.33
CA GLU A 157 40.73 -15.09 -11.89
C GLU A 157 39.56 -15.17 -10.89
N PRO A 158 38.69 -14.14 -10.85
CA PRO A 158 37.61 -14.11 -9.88
C PRO A 158 36.57 -15.20 -10.20
N LEU A 159 36.17 -15.95 -9.17
CA LEU A 159 35.07 -16.92 -9.22
C LEU A 159 33.96 -16.49 -8.26
N LEU A 160 32.72 -16.49 -8.76
CA LEU A 160 31.54 -16.26 -7.95
C LEU A 160 31.12 -17.53 -7.20
N THR A 161 30.78 -17.38 -5.93
CA THR A 161 30.07 -18.39 -5.14
C THR A 161 29.00 -17.71 -4.29
N THR A 162 28.00 -18.48 -3.87
CA THR A 162 26.88 -18.01 -3.04
C THR A 162 26.58 -19.05 -1.97
N GLY A 163 25.87 -18.65 -0.92
CA GLY A 163 25.50 -19.55 0.16
C GLY A 163 24.46 -20.57 -0.29
N TYR A 164 24.69 -21.85 0.00
CA TYR A 164 23.63 -22.86 -0.13
C TYR A 164 22.68 -22.75 1.06
N PHE A 165 21.38 -22.68 0.81
CA PHE A 165 20.38 -22.49 1.85
C PHE A 165 19.48 -23.73 2.00
N SER A 166 19.21 -24.11 3.24
CA SER A 166 18.27 -25.18 3.57
C SER A 166 18.68 -26.53 2.93
N THR A 167 17.73 -27.25 2.32
CA THR A 167 17.92 -28.61 1.79
C THR A 167 17.83 -28.71 0.26
N TYR A 168 17.50 -27.63 -0.44
CA TYR A 168 17.32 -27.66 -1.89
C TYR A 168 17.96 -26.45 -2.59
N PRO A 169 18.86 -26.68 -3.58
CA PRO A 169 19.49 -27.96 -3.91
C PRO A 169 20.33 -28.49 -2.73
N ILE A 170 20.63 -29.79 -2.75
CA ILE A 170 21.52 -30.39 -1.75
C ILE A 170 22.89 -29.73 -1.86
N LYS A 171 23.43 -29.26 -0.73
CA LYS A 171 24.74 -28.62 -0.67
C LYS A 171 25.87 -29.61 -1.04
N PRO A 172 26.65 -29.36 -2.10
CA PRO A 172 27.79 -30.18 -2.45
C PRO A 172 28.92 -30.08 -1.40
N PRO A 173 29.77 -31.11 -1.25
CA PRO A 173 30.90 -31.08 -0.34
C PRO A 173 31.85 -29.90 -0.61
N GLY A 174 32.26 -29.18 0.44
CA GLY A 174 33.18 -28.05 0.32
C GLY A 174 32.53 -26.73 -0.12
N LYS A 175 31.21 -26.71 -0.36
CA LYS A 175 30.47 -25.49 -0.69
C LYS A 175 30.02 -24.72 0.55
N CYS A 176 30.09 -23.41 0.45
CA CYS A 176 29.60 -22.49 1.47
C CYS A 176 28.12 -22.69 1.75
N SER A 177 27.75 -22.75 3.02
CA SER A 177 26.36 -22.56 3.44
C SER A 177 25.99 -21.07 3.39
N HIS A 178 24.70 -20.77 3.34
CA HIS A 178 24.18 -19.44 3.63
C HIS A 178 24.50 -19.06 5.08
N GLY A 179 24.21 -19.97 6.02
CA GLY A 179 24.49 -19.85 7.43
C GLY A 179 23.41 -19.09 8.22
N GLY A 180 23.71 -18.83 9.49
CA GLY A 180 22.74 -18.25 10.44
C GLY A 180 21.91 -19.30 11.17
N ILE A 181 21.22 -18.91 12.24
CA ILE A 181 20.50 -19.89 13.08
C ILE A 181 19.35 -20.61 12.36
N LEU A 182 18.81 -20.03 11.28
CA LEU A 182 17.67 -20.56 10.52
C LEU A 182 18.09 -21.44 9.34
N ASP A 183 19.37 -21.43 8.93
CA ASP A 183 19.85 -22.27 7.85
C ASP A 183 20.25 -23.67 8.36
N SER A 184 19.51 -24.69 7.92
CA SER A 184 19.83 -26.09 8.25
C SER A 184 21.09 -26.60 7.54
N SER A 185 21.51 -25.97 6.44
CA SER A 185 22.71 -26.36 5.70
C SER A 185 23.99 -26.01 6.43
N ARG A 186 23.96 -25.09 7.41
CA ARG A 186 25.12 -24.57 8.14
C ARG A 186 25.96 -25.63 8.87
N HIS A 187 25.37 -26.79 9.12
CA HIS A 187 25.98 -27.93 9.81
C HIS A 187 26.47 -29.01 8.85
N GLN A 188 26.31 -28.83 7.54
CA GLN A 188 26.83 -29.73 6.52
C GLN A 188 28.25 -29.25 6.14
N GLY A 189 29.17 -30.18 5.85
CA GLY A 189 30.62 -29.90 5.73
C GLY A 189 30.97 -28.69 4.85
N ALA A 190 32.08 -28.01 5.16
CA ALA A 190 32.21 -26.55 5.01
C ALA A 190 31.15 -25.84 5.86
N GLU A 191 31.17 -26.14 7.17
CA GLU A 191 30.26 -25.61 8.18
C GLU A 191 30.38 -24.07 8.33
N GLY A 192 29.31 -23.44 8.80
CA GLY A 192 29.24 -21.98 8.99
C GLY A 192 28.36 -21.33 7.92
N GLY A 193 28.89 -20.32 7.24
CA GLY A 193 28.24 -19.74 6.06
C GLY A 193 28.85 -18.40 5.66
N ILE A 194 28.20 -17.71 4.71
CA ILE A 194 28.73 -16.47 4.12
C ILE A 194 27.73 -15.30 4.06
N ASN A 195 26.50 -15.46 4.56
CA ASN A 195 25.49 -14.40 4.45
C ASN A 195 25.84 -13.15 5.29
N LYS A 196 25.31 -12.01 4.83
CA LYS A 196 25.55 -10.67 5.36
C LYS A 196 24.24 -9.92 5.62
N ASP A 197 23.13 -10.63 5.87
CA ASP A 197 21.77 -10.09 5.90
C ASP A 197 21.55 -9.11 7.05
N SER A 198 22.29 -9.30 8.15
CA SER A 198 22.17 -8.51 9.36
C SER A 198 23.52 -8.17 9.98
N THR A 199 23.50 -7.19 10.87
CA THR A 199 24.65 -6.86 11.75
C THR A 199 24.81 -7.84 12.92
N SER A 200 23.96 -8.86 13.03
CA SER A 200 23.97 -9.81 14.14
C SER A 200 24.74 -11.08 13.78
N PRO A 201 25.75 -11.48 14.58
CA PRO A 201 26.47 -12.74 14.36
C PRO A 201 25.58 -13.99 14.49
N LEU A 202 24.40 -13.89 15.12
CA LEU A 202 23.47 -15.02 15.23
C LEU A 202 22.80 -15.35 13.89
N PHE A 203 22.49 -14.33 13.10
CA PHE A 203 21.78 -14.51 11.83
C PHE A 203 22.73 -14.50 10.64
N SER A 204 23.86 -13.80 10.76
CA SER A 204 24.78 -13.59 9.64
C SER A 204 26.22 -13.93 10.01
N PRO A 205 26.79 -15.02 9.46
CA PRO A 205 28.18 -15.38 9.69
C PRO A 205 29.16 -14.27 9.32
N HIS A 206 28.86 -13.51 8.26
CA HIS A 206 29.66 -12.39 7.77
C HIS A 206 29.04 -11.03 8.14
N HIS A 207 28.36 -10.93 9.29
CA HIS A 207 27.73 -9.68 9.77
C HIS A 207 28.62 -8.42 9.73
N TYR A 208 29.93 -8.60 9.84
CA TYR A 208 30.92 -7.52 9.81
C TYR A 208 31.06 -6.87 8.42
N LEU A 209 30.54 -7.50 7.36
CA LEU A 209 30.46 -6.97 5.99
C LEU A 209 29.06 -6.46 5.62
N HIS A 210 28.09 -6.51 6.55
CA HIS A 210 26.71 -6.13 6.29
C HIS A 210 26.60 -4.69 5.79
N LYS A 211 27.38 -3.76 6.35
CA LYS A 211 27.32 -2.34 5.98
C LYS A 211 27.80 -2.10 4.55
N GLU A 212 28.86 -2.79 4.15
CA GLU A 212 29.42 -2.76 2.80
C GLU A 212 28.45 -3.38 1.80
N ALA A 213 27.87 -4.55 2.12
CA ALA A 213 26.85 -5.20 1.31
C ALA A 213 25.62 -4.28 1.12
N ALA A 214 25.09 -3.73 2.22
CA ALA A 214 23.96 -2.82 2.20
C ALA A 214 24.24 -1.54 1.38
N HIS A 215 25.47 -1.03 1.43
CA HIS A 215 25.87 0.14 0.63
C HIS A 215 25.86 -0.17 -0.88
N LEU A 216 26.42 -1.31 -1.30
CA LEU A 216 26.39 -1.74 -2.70
C LEU A 216 24.96 -2.03 -3.17
N ALA A 217 24.18 -2.71 -2.34
CA ALA A 217 22.78 -3.00 -2.61
C ALA A 217 21.94 -1.72 -2.76
N THR A 218 22.20 -0.70 -1.93
CA THR A 218 21.60 0.64 -2.04
C THR A 218 22.01 1.32 -3.34
N THR A 219 23.29 1.27 -3.69
CA THR A 219 23.83 1.85 -4.93
C THR A 219 23.24 1.18 -6.17
N ALA A 220 23.09 -0.14 -6.15
CA ALA A 220 22.46 -0.91 -7.21
C ALA A 220 20.97 -0.56 -7.35
N THR A 221 20.24 -0.49 -6.23
CA THR A 221 18.82 -0.07 -6.19
C THR A 221 18.65 1.34 -6.79
N LEU A 222 19.50 2.29 -6.41
CA LEU A 222 19.50 3.64 -6.97
C LEU A 222 19.75 3.63 -8.48
N ARG A 223 20.70 2.81 -8.96
CA ARG A 223 21.00 2.66 -10.38
C ARG A 223 19.78 2.15 -11.16
N VAL A 224 19.10 1.12 -10.66
CA VAL A 224 17.86 0.60 -11.26
C VAL A 224 16.79 1.69 -11.38
N LEU A 225 16.62 2.52 -10.35
CA LEU A 225 15.66 3.63 -10.40
C LEU A 225 16.05 4.68 -11.46
N GLN A 226 17.34 4.95 -11.65
CA GLN A 226 17.83 5.88 -12.68
C GLN A 226 17.61 5.30 -14.09
N ASP A 227 18.00 4.04 -14.31
CA ASP A 227 17.81 3.36 -15.58
C ASP A 227 16.30 3.26 -15.91
N LEU A 228 15.44 2.99 -14.91
CA LEU A 228 13.99 2.90 -15.11
C LEU A 228 13.39 4.23 -15.55
N ARG A 229 13.82 5.33 -14.91
CA ARG A 229 13.44 6.68 -15.30
C ARG A 229 13.84 6.98 -16.74
N ASP A 230 15.05 6.60 -17.13
CA ASP A 230 15.58 6.87 -18.46
C ASP A 230 14.81 6.08 -19.54
N GLU A 231 14.38 4.86 -19.21
CA GLU A 231 13.61 3.99 -20.12
C GLU A 231 12.14 4.39 -20.25
N VAL A 232 11.44 4.67 -19.14
CA VAL A 232 9.98 4.97 -19.17
C VAL A 232 9.67 6.46 -19.32
N GLY A 233 10.69 7.32 -19.16
CA GLY A 233 10.60 8.78 -19.17
C GLY A 233 10.12 9.38 -17.83
N ASN A 234 10.52 10.64 -17.60
CA ASN A 234 10.23 11.37 -16.35
C ASN A 234 8.75 11.38 -15.97
N LYS A 235 7.84 11.58 -16.93
CA LYS A 235 6.39 11.64 -16.65
C LYS A 235 5.90 10.31 -16.05
N SER A 236 6.16 9.19 -16.72
CA SER A 236 5.75 7.85 -16.29
C SER A 236 6.41 7.47 -14.96
N PHE A 237 7.67 7.82 -14.77
CA PHE A 237 8.40 7.58 -13.52
C PHE A 237 7.79 8.34 -12.33
N LEU A 238 7.45 9.62 -12.50
CA LEU A 238 6.76 10.40 -11.47
C LEU A 238 5.37 9.81 -11.16
N ARG A 239 4.67 9.27 -12.16
CA ARG A 239 3.38 8.58 -11.97
C ARG A 239 3.52 7.27 -11.20
N LEU A 240 4.56 6.49 -11.50
CA LEU A 240 4.86 5.22 -10.82
C LEU A 240 4.95 5.42 -9.31
N PHE A 241 5.55 6.52 -8.87
CA PHE A 241 5.68 6.89 -7.46
C PHE A 241 4.68 7.95 -6.98
N SER A 242 3.62 8.26 -7.74
CA SER A 242 2.61 9.25 -7.35
C SER A 242 3.17 10.60 -6.88
N VAL A 243 4.29 11.05 -7.46
CA VAL A 243 4.97 12.30 -7.11
C VAL A 243 4.25 13.49 -7.75
N GLN A 244 3.90 14.50 -6.94
CA GLN A 244 3.20 15.72 -7.38
C GLN A 244 1.93 15.46 -8.21
N GLN A 245 1.31 14.30 -8.03
CA GLN A 245 0.07 13.96 -8.72
C GLN A 245 -1.12 14.42 -7.89
N PRO A 246 -2.02 15.24 -8.46
CA PRO A 246 -3.29 15.47 -7.81
C PRO A 246 -4.10 14.15 -7.79
N PRO A 247 -4.90 13.90 -6.74
CA PRO A 247 -5.75 12.72 -6.67
C PRO A 247 -6.61 12.54 -7.93
N ALA A 248 -6.84 11.30 -8.35
CA ALA A 248 -7.74 11.02 -9.46
C ALA A 248 -9.12 11.63 -9.17
N LEU A 249 -9.70 12.33 -10.15
CA LEU A 249 -11.06 12.86 -10.05
C LEU A 249 -12.01 11.91 -10.75
N VAL A 250 -12.85 11.23 -9.98
CA VAL A 250 -13.73 10.18 -10.50
C VAL A 250 -15.19 10.56 -10.30
N PHE A 251 -15.96 10.52 -11.38
CA PHE A 251 -17.41 10.70 -11.39
C PHE A 251 -18.09 9.40 -11.82
N VAL A 252 -18.99 8.89 -10.99
CA VAL A 252 -19.86 7.75 -11.32
C VAL A 252 -21.29 8.27 -11.30
N MET A 253 -21.89 8.43 -12.49
CA MET A 253 -23.05 9.30 -12.68
C MET A 253 -24.24 8.51 -13.22
N ASP A 254 -25.39 8.61 -12.53
CA ASP A 254 -26.66 8.21 -13.11
C ASP A 254 -27.04 9.18 -14.25
N THR A 255 -27.53 8.60 -15.35
CA THR A 255 -27.94 9.29 -16.57
C THR A 255 -29.44 9.20 -16.84
N THR A 256 -30.24 8.68 -15.89
CA THR A 256 -31.70 8.67 -15.99
C THR A 256 -32.29 10.08 -16.16
N GLY A 257 -33.49 10.19 -16.73
CA GLY A 257 -34.14 11.46 -17.04
C GLY A 257 -34.34 12.39 -15.85
N SER A 258 -34.30 11.87 -14.61
CA SER A 258 -34.46 12.67 -13.41
C SER A 258 -33.17 13.43 -12.99
N MET A 259 -32.01 13.06 -13.54
CA MET A 259 -30.67 13.52 -13.10
C MET A 259 -30.20 14.85 -13.71
N PHE A 260 -31.07 15.59 -14.39
CA PHE A 260 -30.69 16.81 -15.12
C PHE A 260 -29.99 17.86 -14.23
N GLU A 261 -30.52 18.13 -13.03
CA GLU A 261 -29.95 19.12 -12.12
C GLU A 261 -28.62 18.65 -11.53
N GLU A 262 -28.52 17.36 -11.21
CA GLU A 262 -27.36 16.69 -10.65
C GLU A 262 -26.20 16.62 -11.65
N ILE A 263 -26.46 16.25 -12.92
CA ILE A 263 -25.46 16.26 -14.00
C ILE A 263 -24.94 17.68 -14.23
N THR A 264 -25.84 18.68 -14.21
CA THR A 264 -25.43 20.08 -14.33
C THR A 264 -24.53 20.52 -13.17
N ALA A 265 -24.87 20.12 -11.94
CA ALA A 265 -24.04 20.41 -10.77
C ALA A 265 -22.67 19.72 -10.84
N ALA A 266 -22.63 18.47 -11.31
CA ALA A 266 -21.41 17.71 -11.51
C ALA A 266 -20.48 18.38 -12.54
N ARG A 267 -21.02 18.88 -13.67
CA ARG A 267 -20.25 19.65 -14.68
C ARG A 267 -19.61 20.89 -14.09
N LEU A 268 -20.39 21.71 -13.41
CA LEU A 268 -19.89 22.94 -12.78
C LEU A 268 -18.82 22.63 -11.73
N ARG A 269 -19.00 21.55 -10.95
CA ARG A 269 -18.03 21.13 -9.95
C ARG A 269 -16.75 20.60 -10.57
N ALA A 270 -16.84 19.76 -11.59
CA ALA A 270 -15.69 19.27 -12.35
C ALA A 270 -14.86 20.44 -12.91
N LEU A 271 -15.53 21.42 -13.52
CA LEU A 271 -14.89 22.62 -14.04
C LEU A 271 -14.19 23.43 -12.92
N SER A 272 -14.85 23.63 -11.77
CA SER A 272 -14.26 24.31 -10.61
C SER A 272 -12.99 23.62 -10.11
N ILE A 273 -13.03 22.29 -9.98
CA ILE A 273 -11.89 21.49 -9.50
C ILE A 273 -10.74 21.56 -10.52
N ILE A 274 -11.02 21.45 -11.82
CA ILE A 274 -10.00 21.58 -12.87
C ILE A 274 -9.32 22.94 -12.81
N GLN A 275 -10.09 24.03 -12.75
CA GLN A 275 -9.56 25.38 -12.65
C GLN A 275 -8.78 25.62 -11.35
N ALA A 276 -9.22 25.02 -10.23
CA ALA A 276 -8.50 25.10 -8.96
C ALA A 276 -7.15 24.36 -9.02
N ARG A 277 -7.11 23.19 -9.69
CA ARG A 277 -5.88 22.44 -9.93
C ARG A 277 -4.90 23.20 -10.82
N GLU A 278 -5.37 23.82 -11.91
CA GLU A 278 -4.54 24.63 -12.80
C GLU A 278 -3.92 25.85 -12.10
N LYS A 279 -4.66 26.48 -11.18
CA LYS A 279 -4.15 27.61 -10.38
C LYS A 279 -3.15 27.18 -9.31
N SER A 280 -3.21 25.93 -8.86
CA SER A 280 -2.30 25.38 -7.86
C SER A 280 -0.95 25.09 -8.51
N GLN A 281 0.02 26.00 -8.31
CA GLN A 281 1.41 25.86 -8.80
C GLN A 281 2.17 24.64 -8.25
N ARG A 282 1.55 23.81 -7.39
CA ARG A 282 2.18 22.66 -6.72
C ARG A 282 2.21 21.37 -7.55
N THR A 283 1.40 21.25 -8.60
CA THR A 283 1.30 20.00 -9.39
C THR A 283 1.77 20.23 -10.81
N SER A 284 2.88 19.59 -11.20
CA SER A 284 3.45 19.65 -12.55
C SER A 284 2.75 18.72 -13.55
N LEU A 285 1.97 17.74 -13.08
CA LEU A 285 1.29 16.74 -13.90
C LEU A 285 -0.24 16.94 -13.91
N PRO A 286 -0.91 16.79 -15.06
CA PRO A 286 -2.37 16.73 -15.08
C PRO A 286 -2.82 15.45 -14.36
N GLY A 287 -3.80 15.60 -13.48
CA GLY A 287 -4.42 14.47 -12.78
C GLY A 287 -5.18 13.55 -13.72
N THR A 288 -5.42 12.32 -13.29
CA THR A 288 -6.27 11.39 -14.01
C THR A 288 -7.74 11.71 -13.73
N PHE A 289 -8.54 11.73 -14.79
CA PHE A 289 -9.98 11.95 -14.73
C PHE A 289 -10.72 10.71 -15.24
N ILE A 290 -11.74 10.27 -14.51
CA ILE A 290 -12.54 9.09 -14.87
C ILE A 290 -14.03 9.41 -14.76
N LEU A 291 -14.79 9.06 -15.80
CA LEU A 291 -16.25 9.13 -15.83
C LEU A 291 -16.84 7.76 -16.13
N VAL A 292 -17.79 7.33 -15.30
CA VAL A 292 -18.58 6.11 -15.52
C VAL A 292 -20.06 6.45 -15.46
N PRO A 293 -20.74 6.59 -16.61
CA PRO A 293 -22.18 6.73 -16.64
C PRO A 293 -22.84 5.39 -16.29
N PHE A 294 -24.00 5.44 -15.66
CA PHE A 294 -24.87 4.28 -15.53
C PHE A 294 -26.34 4.68 -15.76
N HIS A 295 -27.15 3.68 -16.08
CA HIS A 295 -28.55 3.78 -16.45
C HIS A 295 -29.26 2.43 -16.13
N ASP A 296 -30.57 2.39 -16.27
CA ASP A 296 -31.36 1.16 -16.32
C ASP A 296 -31.35 0.55 -17.73
N PRO A 297 -30.94 -0.73 -17.93
CA PRO A 297 -30.16 -1.60 -17.05
C PRO A 297 -28.64 -1.56 -17.30
N GLY A 298 -28.15 -0.61 -18.10
CA GLY A 298 -26.75 -0.55 -18.57
C GLY A 298 -25.81 0.30 -17.69
N PHE A 299 -24.52 -0.02 -17.67
CA PHE A 299 -23.50 0.84 -17.05
C PHE A 299 -22.23 0.87 -17.89
N GLY A 300 -21.46 1.95 -17.76
CA GLY A 300 -20.27 2.22 -18.56
C GLY A 300 -20.60 2.75 -19.98
N PRO A 301 -19.60 2.83 -20.86
CA PRO A 301 -18.21 2.40 -20.65
C PRO A 301 -17.45 3.30 -19.65
N VAL A 302 -16.34 2.79 -19.11
CA VAL A 302 -15.40 3.62 -18.33
C VAL A 302 -14.64 4.53 -19.28
N MET A 303 -14.77 5.83 -19.09
CA MET A 303 -14.03 6.84 -19.84
C MET A 303 -12.93 7.41 -18.96
N GLU A 304 -11.68 7.27 -19.39
CA GLU A 304 -10.50 7.71 -18.64
C GLU A 304 -9.63 8.61 -19.52
N THR A 305 -9.19 9.74 -18.97
CA THR A 305 -8.29 10.65 -19.66
C THR A 305 -7.41 11.43 -18.69
N ASP A 306 -6.26 11.87 -19.19
CA ASP A 306 -5.36 12.81 -18.51
C ASP A 306 -5.55 14.24 -19.03
N ASP A 307 -6.42 14.46 -20.03
CA ASP A 307 -6.69 15.77 -20.62
C ASP A 307 -7.96 16.39 -19.99
N PRO A 308 -7.86 17.52 -19.28
CA PRO A 308 -9.01 18.18 -18.67
C PRO A 308 -10.05 18.62 -19.72
N HIS A 309 -9.65 18.98 -20.93
CA HIS A 309 -10.59 19.38 -21.99
C HIS A 309 -11.38 18.18 -22.49
N GLN A 310 -10.71 17.05 -22.72
CA GLN A 310 -11.37 15.81 -23.10
C GLN A 310 -12.30 15.30 -22.00
N PHE A 311 -11.91 15.43 -20.72
CA PHE A 311 -12.78 15.07 -19.62
C PHE A 311 -14.04 15.94 -19.57
N MET A 312 -13.90 17.25 -19.78
CA MET A 312 -15.06 18.14 -19.86
C MET A 312 -15.96 17.80 -21.06
N GLN A 313 -15.41 17.36 -22.19
CA GLN A 313 -16.22 16.83 -23.30
C GLN A 313 -17.05 15.62 -22.88
N TYR A 314 -16.44 14.64 -22.19
CA TYR A 314 -17.19 13.49 -21.66
C TYR A 314 -18.34 13.92 -20.73
N MET A 315 -18.12 14.93 -19.90
CA MET A 315 -19.15 15.48 -19.01
C MET A 315 -20.27 16.20 -19.76
N GLU A 316 -19.95 16.99 -20.81
CA GLU A 316 -20.95 17.68 -21.64
C GLU A 316 -21.77 16.71 -22.49
N ASP A 317 -21.19 15.59 -22.92
CA ASP A 317 -21.88 14.55 -23.71
C ASP A 317 -22.90 13.75 -22.89
N LEU A 318 -22.88 13.83 -21.55
CA LEU A 318 -23.89 13.21 -20.71
C LEU A 318 -25.29 13.77 -21.02
N THR A 319 -26.27 12.91 -21.22
CA THR A 319 -27.66 13.31 -21.42
C THR A 319 -28.54 12.64 -20.38
N ALA A 320 -29.40 13.43 -19.71
CA ALA A 320 -30.43 12.91 -18.81
C ALA A 320 -31.62 12.46 -19.66
N LEU A 321 -31.70 11.17 -19.98
CA LEU A 321 -32.77 10.62 -20.83
C LEU A 321 -33.33 9.35 -20.19
N GLY A 322 -34.57 9.00 -20.55
CA GLY A 322 -35.15 7.71 -20.20
C GLY A 322 -35.28 7.42 -18.69
N GLY A 323 -35.26 6.13 -18.37
CA GLY A 323 -35.54 5.54 -17.06
C GLY A 323 -36.68 4.53 -17.18
N GLY A 324 -36.41 3.27 -16.85
CA GLY A 324 -37.39 2.20 -16.85
C GLY A 324 -37.93 1.93 -15.45
N ASP A 325 -38.47 0.73 -15.24
CA ASP A 325 -38.72 0.15 -13.91
C ASP A 325 -37.62 -0.84 -13.48
N GLU A 326 -36.58 -1.00 -14.31
CA GLU A 326 -35.42 -1.83 -14.02
C GLU A 326 -34.47 -1.16 -13.03
N PRO A 327 -33.62 -1.91 -12.28
CA PRO A 327 -32.75 -1.33 -11.28
C PRO A 327 -31.53 -0.57 -11.85
N GLU A 328 -31.27 0.61 -11.30
CA GLU A 328 -30.08 1.42 -11.57
C GLU A 328 -28.80 0.69 -11.14
N MET A 329 -27.88 0.48 -12.08
CA MET A 329 -26.67 -0.34 -11.87
C MET A 329 -25.51 0.41 -11.19
N CYS A 330 -25.82 1.30 -10.25
CA CYS A 330 -24.85 2.14 -9.53
C CYS A 330 -23.72 1.33 -8.86
N LEU A 331 -24.06 0.23 -8.17
CA LEU A 331 -23.07 -0.61 -7.49
C LEU A 331 -22.13 -1.32 -8.47
N SER A 332 -22.63 -1.69 -9.65
CA SER A 332 -21.81 -2.30 -10.71
C SER A 332 -20.85 -1.28 -11.32
N ALA A 333 -21.32 -0.05 -11.53
CA ALA A 333 -20.49 1.06 -11.98
C ALA A 333 -19.40 1.42 -10.96
N LEU A 334 -19.77 1.52 -9.67
CA LEU A 334 -18.83 1.73 -8.57
C LEU A 334 -17.80 0.60 -8.48
N GLN A 335 -18.25 -0.66 -8.53
CA GLN A 335 -17.36 -1.81 -8.48
C GLN A 335 -16.31 -1.77 -9.60
N THR A 336 -16.70 -1.36 -10.81
CA THR A 336 -15.77 -1.24 -11.95
C THR A 336 -14.64 -0.24 -11.66
N ILE A 337 -14.96 0.88 -11.00
CA ILE A 337 -13.97 1.87 -10.58
C ILE A 337 -13.13 1.39 -9.41
N ILE A 338 -13.75 0.81 -8.39
CA ILE A 338 -13.02 0.36 -7.21
C ILE A 338 -12.03 -0.75 -7.60
N CYS A 339 -12.42 -1.70 -8.45
CA CYS A 339 -11.48 -2.69 -8.97
C CYS A 339 -10.29 -2.06 -9.73
N ARG A 340 -10.48 -0.90 -10.40
CA ARG A 340 -9.41 -0.16 -11.09
C ARG A 340 -8.58 0.76 -10.19
N VAL A 341 -9.18 1.36 -9.16
CA VAL A 341 -8.56 2.44 -8.36
C VAL A 341 -7.99 1.93 -7.04
N GLN A 342 -8.57 0.89 -6.43
CA GLN A 342 -8.06 0.22 -5.22
C GLN A 342 -8.92 -1.00 -4.87
N SER A 343 -8.31 -2.17 -4.77
CA SER A 343 -8.96 -3.48 -4.51
C SER A 343 -9.61 -3.58 -3.13
N ARG A 344 -10.79 -2.98 -2.90
CA ARG A 344 -11.37 -2.90 -1.54
C ARG A 344 -12.86 -3.17 -1.36
N LEU A 345 -13.62 -3.70 -2.33
CA LEU A 345 -15.06 -3.92 -2.11
C LEU A 345 -15.57 -5.31 -2.51
N SER A 346 -15.90 -6.10 -1.49
CA SER A 346 -16.79 -7.27 -1.57
C SER A 346 -18.24 -6.83 -1.37
N TYR A 347 -19.14 -7.45 -2.13
CA TYR A 347 -20.54 -7.07 -2.30
C TYR A 347 -21.40 -7.45 -1.08
N TRP A 348 -22.00 -6.47 -0.42
CA TRP A 348 -23.03 -6.69 0.60
C TRP A 348 -24.42 -6.67 -0.03
N ARG A 349 -25.17 -7.76 0.10
CA ARG A 349 -26.63 -7.76 -0.14
C ARG A 349 -27.34 -7.28 1.12
N SER A 350 -27.68 -6.00 1.21
CA SER A 350 -28.61 -5.50 2.23
C SER A 350 -29.90 -4.98 1.60
N LYS A 351 -31.03 -5.26 2.26
CA LYS A 351 -32.41 -4.96 1.80
C LYS A 351 -32.80 -3.47 1.93
N GLN A 352 -31.87 -2.56 2.16
CA GLN A 352 -32.10 -1.12 2.16
C GLN A 352 -31.03 -0.45 1.28
N ARG A 353 -31.45 0.11 0.14
CA ARG A 353 -30.53 0.65 -0.89
C ARG A 353 -29.53 1.68 -0.33
N PHE A 354 -29.89 2.41 0.73
CA PHE A 354 -29.07 3.50 1.28
C PHE A 354 -28.10 3.11 2.41
N SER A 355 -28.37 2.02 3.15
CA SER A 355 -27.51 1.60 4.27
C SER A 355 -26.14 1.11 3.82
N LEU A 356 -26.05 0.62 2.58
CA LEU A 356 -24.79 0.21 1.98
C LEU A 356 -23.84 1.40 1.83
N TYR A 357 -24.29 2.52 1.26
CA TYR A 357 -23.44 3.70 1.07
C TYR A 357 -22.88 4.23 2.39
N SER A 358 -23.73 4.31 3.43
CA SER A 358 -23.30 4.69 4.78
C SER A 358 -22.24 3.74 5.33
N SER A 359 -22.42 2.43 5.15
CA SER A 359 -21.45 1.43 5.58
C SER A 359 -20.11 1.56 4.84
N LEU A 360 -20.15 1.82 3.52
CA LEU A 360 -18.96 2.01 2.71
C LEU A 360 -18.20 3.27 3.10
N SER A 361 -18.91 4.38 3.35
CA SER A 361 -18.28 5.61 3.81
C SER A 361 -17.62 5.43 5.18
N THR A 362 -18.29 4.77 6.13
CA THR A 362 -17.71 4.49 7.45
C THR A 362 -16.44 3.66 7.35
N LEU A 363 -16.42 2.63 6.50
CA LEU A 363 -15.25 1.76 6.33
C LEU A 363 -14.06 2.47 5.67
N SER A 364 -14.33 3.35 4.70
CA SER A 364 -13.27 4.08 3.99
C SER A 364 -12.80 5.34 4.70
N GLY A 365 -13.46 5.74 5.80
CA GLY A 365 -13.31 7.07 6.40
C GLY A 365 -13.87 8.19 5.53
N GLY A 366 -14.71 7.83 4.55
CA GLY A 366 -15.48 8.76 3.74
C GLY A 366 -16.74 9.24 4.44
N MET A 367 -17.60 9.93 3.71
CA MET A 367 -18.83 10.50 4.25
C MET A 367 -20.02 10.27 3.33
N THR A 368 -21.17 9.94 3.90
CA THR A 368 -22.46 9.87 3.18
C THR A 368 -23.28 11.11 3.47
N ILE A 369 -23.74 11.79 2.43
CA ILE A 369 -24.52 13.03 2.54
C ILE A 369 -25.88 12.82 1.91
N PHE A 370 -26.94 12.91 2.72
CA PHE A 370 -28.31 12.90 2.23
C PHE A 370 -28.76 14.34 1.95
N THR A 371 -28.97 14.67 0.68
CA THR A 371 -29.31 16.04 0.26
C THR A 371 -30.52 16.08 -0.69
N THR A 372 -30.88 17.27 -1.16
CA THR A 372 -31.97 17.48 -2.12
C THR A 372 -31.44 18.02 -3.44
N LYS A 373 -32.25 17.92 -4.51
CA LYS A 373 -31.90 18.48 -5.82
C LYS A 373 -31.53 19.96 -5.77
N LYS A 374 -32.22 20.74 -4.92
CA LYS A 374 -31.96 22.17 -4.74
C LYS A 374 -30.61 22.46 -4.07
N ASP A 375 -30.16 21.57 -3.20
CA ASP A 375 -28.97 21.74 -2.37
C ASP A 375 -27.70 21.10 -2.98
N ILE A 376 -27.84 20.24 -4.00
CA ILE A 376 -26.73 19.47 -4.59
C ILE A 376 -25.57 20.34 -5.08
N ARG A 377 -25.87 21.54 -5.59
CA ARG A 377 -24.84 22.50 -6.04
C ARG A 377 -23.95 22.94 -4.89
N SER A 378 -24.53 23.23 -3.74
CA SER A 378 -23.79 23.62 -2.52
C SER A 378 -23.05 22.42 -1.93
N VAL A 379 -23.73 21.27 -1.81
CA VAL A 379 -23.14 20.05 -1.24
C VAL A 379 -21.93 19.56 -2.04
N SER A 380 -21.97 19.65 -3.38
CA SER A 380 -20.85 19.23 -4.24
C SER A 380 -19.53 19.96 -3.95
N ALA A 381 -19.55 21.11 -3.26
CA ALA A 381 -18.34 21.82 -2.86
C ALA A 381 -17.43 21.00 -1.93
N ILE A 382 -17.98 20.01 -1.24
CA ILE A 382 -17.18 19.11 -0.41
C ILE A 382 -16.18 18.28 -1.22
N VAL A 383 -16.47 17.99 -2.49
CA VAL A 383 -15.55 17.26 -3.37
C VAL A 383 -14.29 18.08 -3.59
N GLU A 384 -14.40 19.40 -3.68
CA GLU A 384 -13.24 20.28 -3.76
C GLU A 384 -12.44 20.29 -2.45
N ASP A 385 -13.13 20.30 -1.30
CA ASP A 385 -12.51 20.27 0.04
C ASP A 385 -11.70 18.99 0.32
N THR A 386 -12.02 17.89 -0.36
CA THR A 386 -11.45 16.56 -0.13
C THR A 386 -10.47 16.11 -1.22
N THR A 387 -10.38 16.83 -2.34
CA THR A 387 -9.51 16.47 -3.48
C THR A 387 -8.12 17.14 -3.45
N ILE A 388 -7.79 17.86 -2.38
CA ILE A 388 -6.47 18.45 -2.16
C ILE A 388 -5.50 17.38 -1.64
N SER A 389 -4.29 17.30 -2.20
CA SER A 389 -3.32 16.24 -1.91
C SER A 389 -2.73 16.24 -0.50
N SER A 390 -2.77 17.36 0.22
CA SER A 390 -2.22 17.55 1.57
C SER A 390 -3.29 17.54 2.66
N LYS A 391 -4.36 16.78 2.47
CA LYS A 391 -5.46 16.68 3.44
C LYS A 391 -5.15 15.62 4.47
N VAL A 392 -5.26 16.00 5.74
CA VAL A 392 -5.05 15.13 6.90
C VAL A 392 -6.26 15.15 7.80
N THR A 393 -6.49 14.06 8.53
CA THR A 393 -7.59 13.99 9.50
C THR A 393 -7.08 14.37 10.88
N LEU A 394 -7.77 15.31 11.51
CA LEU A 394 -7.50 15.76 12.87
C LEU A 394 -8.47 15.14 13.88
N LEU A 395 -9.67 14.77 13.42
CA LEU A 395 -10.70 14.09 14.20
C LEU A 395 -11.75 13.51 13.24
N HIS A 396 -12.12 12.26 13.45
CA HIS A 396 -13.26 11.60 12.80
C HIS A 396 -14.08 10.90 13.87
N THR A 397 -15.38 11.21 13.95
CA THR A 397 -16.30 10.57 14.91
C THR A 397 -17.64 10.30 14.26
N GLU A 398 -18.25 9.19 14.64
CA GLU A 398 -19.59 8.80 14.21
C GLU A 398 -20.44 8.53 15.45
N GLY A 399 -21.65 9.08 15.51
CA GLY A 399 -22.49 8.93 16.69
C GLY A 399 -23.96 9.23 16.43
N GLU A 400 -24.80 8.79 17.35
CA GLU A 400 -26.26 8.97 17.32
C GLU A 400 -26.75 10.03 18.32
N SER A 401 -25.84 10.69 19.05
CA SER A 401 -26.16 11.60 20.15
C SER A 401 -25.23 12.82 20.21
N ASP A 402 -25.59 13.78 21.07
CA ASP A 402 -24.73 14.90 21.47
C ASP A 402 -23.29 14.44 21.72
N SER A 403 -22.33 15.14 21.11
CA SER A 403 -20.91 14.83 21.28
C SER A 403 -20.14 16.06 21.75
N SER A 404 -19.20 15.83 22.66
CA SER A 404 -18.22 16.82 23.07
C SER A 404 -16.84 16.22 22.79
N ASN A 405 -16.19 16.78 21.78
CA ASN A 405 -14.93 16.29 21.26
C ASN A 405 -13.88 17.40 21.26
N SER A 406 -12.62 17.00 21.10
CA SER A 406 -11.53 17.95 20.95
C SER A 406 -10.55 17.49 19.89
N PHE A 407 -9.98 18.42 19.14
CA PHE A 407 -8.92 18.16 18.18
C PHE A 407 -7.77 19.15 18.37
N ARG A 408 -6.57 18.74 17.97
CA ARG A 408 -5.37 19.57 18.08
C ARG A 408 -5.04 20.20 16.73
N VAL A 409 -4.71 21.49 16.78
CA VAL A 409 -4.09 22.22 15.66
C VAL A 409 -2.65 22.50 16.04
N ASP A 410 -1.71 21.99 15.24
CA ASP A 410 -0.28 22.26 15.38
C ASP A 410 0.24 23.17 14.27
N LYS A 411 1.52 23.54 14.36
CA LYS A 411 2.17 24.48 13.44
C LYS A 411 2.15 24.00 11.98
N ALA A 412 2.10 22.68 11.74
CA ALA A 412 2.08 22.13 10.39
C ALA A 412 0.69 22.17 9.75
N VAL A 413 -0.36 22.52 10.51
CA VAL A 413 -1.73 22.66 10.01
C VAL A 413 -1.99 24.12 9.61
N THR A 414 -2.28 24.33 8.32
CA THR A 414 -2.42 25.68 7.73
C THR A 414 -3.86 26.11 7.51
N LYS A 415 -4.77 25.17 7.34
CA LYS A 415 -6.22 25.38 7.22
C LYS A 415 -6.94 24.26 7.96
N VAL A 416 -8.11 24.57 8.50
CA VAL A 416 -8.98 23.59 9.16
C VAL A 416 -10.41 23.76 8.66
N MET A 417 -11.02 22.64 8.29
CA MET A 417 -12.39 22.58 7.83
C MET A 417 -13.12 21.44 8.53
N LEU A 418 -14.29 21.74 9.08
CA LEU A 418 -15.15 20.77 9.75
C LEU A 418 -16.33 20.47 8.83
N HIS A 419 -16.64 19.20 8.69
CA HIS A 419 -17.83 18.71 7.98
C HIS A 419 -18.73 18.00 8.98
N ILE A 420 -20.00 18.42 9.02
CA ILE A 420 -21.03 17.82 9.86
C ILE A 420 -22.19 17.39 8.97
N THR A 421 -22.56 16.11 9.04
CA THR A 421 -23.80 15.60 8.43
C THR A 421 -24.89 15.42 9.48
N GLY A 422 -26.14 15.37 9.01
CA GLY A 422 -27.33 15.31 9.87
C GLY A 422 -28.01 16.66 10.01
N GLN A 423 -28.89 16.80 11.01
CA GLN A 423 -29.61 18.04 11.29
C GLN A 423 -28.98 18.72 12.51
N LEU A 424 -28.22 19.80 12.29
CA LEU A 424 -27.51 20.51 13.35
C LEU A 424 -28.46 21.41 14.15
N GLU A 425 -28.56 21.17 15.46
CA GLU A 425 -29.30 22.02 16.39
C GLU A 425 -28.39 23.07 17.02
N HIS A 426 -27.20 22.66 17.46
CA HIS A 426 -26.24 23.52 18.13
C HIS A 426 -24.81 23.03 17.92
N CYS A 427 -23.89 23.94 17.64
CA CYS A 427 -22.46 23.69 17.61
C CYS A 427 -21.75 24.81 18.38
N GLU A 428 -21.03 24.49 19.45
CA GLU A 428 -20.15 25.42 20.16
C GLU A 428 -18.71 25.07 19.87
N LEU A 429 -17.97 26.02 19.28
CA LEU A 429 -16.54 25.95 19.05
C LEU A 429 -15.83 26.80 20.11
N VAL A 430 -14.81 26.24 20.76
CA VAL A 430 -13.97 26.93 21.73
C VAL A 430 -12.51 26.89 21.27
N SER A 431 -11.90 28.06 21.11
CA SER A 431 -10.49 28.19 20.75
C SER A 431 -9.57 27.82 21.93
N PRO A 432 -8.27 27.54 21.67
CA PRO A 432 -7.26 27.37 22.70
C PRO A 432 -7.18 28.54 23.70
N SER A 433 -7.45 29.77 23.26
CA SER A 433 -7.52 30.98 24.09
C SER A 433 -8.82 31.12 24.90
N GLY A 434 -9.80 30.24 24.70
CA GLY A 434 -11.08 30.23 25.39
C GLY A 434 -12.17 31.10 24.75
N ILE A 435 -11.93 31.64 23.56
CA ILE A 435 -12.96 32.35 22.79
C ILE A 435 -13.99 31.32 22.34
N LYS A 436 -15.28 31.65 22.47
CA LYS A 436 -16.40 30.79 22.10
C LYS A 436 -17.13 31.34 20.88
N GLN A 437 -17.58 30.45 20.00
CA GLN A 437 -18.50 30.78 18.91
C GLN A 437 -19.58 29.70 18.82
N SER A 438 -20.85 30.12 18.82
CA SER A 438 -21.99 29.23 18.62
C SER A 438 -22.50 29.29 17.18
N LEU A 439 -22.78 28.13 16.60
CA LEU A 439 -23.33 27.92 15.25
C LEU A 439 -24.64 27.11 15.39
N PRO A 440 -25.66 27.32 14.56
CA PRO A 440 -25.72 28.20 13.38
C PRO A 440 -26.24 29.61 13.73
N SER A 441 -25.51 30.38 14.55
CA SER A 441 -25.66 31.84 14.62
C SER A 441 -24.70 32.50 13.62
N ALA A 442 -24.92 33.77 13.28
CA ALA A 442 -24.14 34.51 12.27
C ALA A 442 -22.62 34.28 12.35
N ASP A 443 -21.93 34.37 11.21
CA ASP A 443 -20.47 34.22 11.11
C ASP A 443 -19.75 34.98 12.23
N GLY A 444 -18.88 34.26 12.95
CA GLY A 444 -18.15 34.79 14.08
C GLY A 444 -16.66 34.96 13.82
N PRO A 445 -15.88 35.33 14.85
CA PRO A 445 -14.45 35.56 14.73
C PRO A 445 -13.65 34.27 14.52
N LEU A 446 -14.16 33.11 14.96
CA LEU A 446 -13.44 31.83 14.90
C LEU A 446 -13.66 31.09 13.59
N ALA A 447 -14.88 31.14 13.04
CA ALA A 447 -15.24 30.33 11.89
C ALA A 447 -16.36 30.94 11.04
N MET A 448 -16.42 30.54 9.78
CA MET A 448 -17.53 30.80 8.86
C MET A 448 -18.33 29.52 8.64
N LEU A 449 -19.66 29.64 8.57
CA LEU A 449 -20.55 28.51 8.30
C LEU A 449 -21.17 28.63 6.90
N ASP A 450 -20.95 27.59 6.10
CA ASP A 450 -21.72 27.34 4.88
C ASP A 450 -22.67 26.16 5.14
N SER A 451 -23.98 26.43 5.13
CA SER A 451 -25.01 25.45 5.47
C SER A 451 -25.84 25.07 4.25
N SER A 452 -25.99 23.78 4.03
CA SER A 452 -26.88 23.20 3.02
C SER A 452 -27.65 22.03 3.64
N LYS A 453 -28.77 21.62 3.04
CA LYS A 453 -29.54 20.51 3.61
C LYS A 453 -28.71 19.22 3.60
N GLY A 454 -28.45 18.71 4.80
CA GLY A 454 -27.68 17.48 5.05
C GLY A 454 -26.18 17.68 5.26
N LEU A 455 -25.64 18.90 5.08
CA LEU A 455 -24.22 19.20 5.24
C LEU A 455 -23.98 20.62 5.78
N TYR A 456 -23.20 20.70 6.86
CA TYR A 456 -22.65 21.94 7.39
C TYR A 456 -21.13 21.94 7.21
N ARG A 457 -20.62 22.95 6.51
CA ARG A 457 -19.19 23.17 6.27
C ARG A 457 -18.72 24.36 7.10
N ILE A 458 -17.87 24.11 8.09
CA ILE A 458 -17.36 25.14 9.00
C ILE A 458 -15.88 25.36 8.69
N SER A 459 -15.52 26.55 8.22
CA SER A 459 -14.15 26.91 7.88
C SER A 459 -13.56 27.80 8.96
N LEU A 460 -12.47 27.37 9.61
CA LEU A 460 -11.82 28.19 10.64
C LEU A 460 -11.09 29.38 10.02
N ARG A 461 -11.21 30.55 10.66
CA ARG A 461 -10.59 31.78 10.16
C ARG A 461 -9.11 31.86 10.56
N PRO A 462 -8.22 32.30 9.64
CA PRO A 462 -6.85 32.62 10.00
C PRO A 462 -6.78 33.94 10.80
N PRO A 463 -5.77 34.11 11.68
CA PRO A 463 -4.73 33.13 12.02
C PRO A 463 -5.27 31.99 12.90
N LEU A 464 -4.85 30.76 12.62
CA LEU A 464 -5.24 29.60 13.43
C LEU A 464 -4.47 29.60 14.75
N GLU A 465 -5.20 29.47 15.85
CA GLU A 465 -4.60 29.26 17.17
C GLU A 465 -4.07 27.83 17.29
N ILE A 466 -2.78 27.70 17.59
CA ILE A 466 -2.13 26.42 17.91
C ILE A 466 -2.60 25.97 19.30
N GLY A 467 -3.08 24.74 19.41
CA GLY A 467 -3.56 24.19 20.68
C GLY A 467 -4.73 23.23 20.51
N ILE A 468 -5.44 23.01 21.61
CA ILE A 468 -6.63 22.15 21.65
C ILE A 468 -7.85 23.02 21.38
N TRP A 469 -8.59 22.67 20.34
CA TRP A 469 -9.91 23.22 20.06
C TRP A 469 -10.95 22.28 20.64
N GLN A 470 -11.91 22.82 21.39
CA GLN A 470 -13.04 22.05 21.90
C GLN A 470 -14.26 22.30 21.04
N LEU A 471 -15.05 21.24 20.85
CA LEU A 471 -16.23 21.27 20.03
C LEU A 471 -17.35 20.52 20.73
N THR A 472 -18.50 21.17 20.85
CA THR A 472 -19.72 20.54 21.35
C THR A 472 -20.77 20.61 20.26
N VAL A 473 -21.22 19.45 19.77
CA VAL A 473 -22.18 19.32 18.67
C VAL A 473 -23.43 18.62 19.16
N LYS A 474 -24.58 19.18 18.82
CA LYS A 474 -25.91 18.62 19.04
C LYS A 474 -26.65 18.50 17.72
N THR A 475 -27.08 17.29 17.40
CA THR A 475 -27.76 16.97 16.14
C THR A 475 -29.00 16.12 16.39
N THR A 476 -30.00 16.25 15.54
CA THR A 476 -31.12 15.32 15.48
C THR A 476 -30.77 14.16 14.54
N GLY A 477 -30.63 12.95 15.08
CA GLY A 477 -30.32 11.72 14.33
C GLY A 477 -28.82 11.42 14.16
N PRO A 478 -28.47 10.39 13.38
CA PRO A 478 -27.09 9.99 13.16
C PRO A 478 -26.28 11.12 12.54
N MET A 479 -25.08 11.35 13.07
CA MET A 479 -24.14 12.33 12.54
C MET A 479 -22.80 11.68 12.24
N THR A 480 -22.18 12.13 11.15
CA THR A 480 -20.75 11.95 10.91
C THR A 480 -20.09 13.31 11.04
N PHE A 481 -19.02 13.34 11.82
CA PHE A 481 -18.28 14.55 12.09
C PHE A 481 -16.81 14.34 11.72
N ASN A 482 -16.30 15.16 10.79
CA ASN A 482 -14.94 15.07 10.29
C ASN A 482 -14.24 16.43 10.35
N VAL A 483 -13.03 16.45 10.89
CA VAL A 483 -12.15 17.64 10.94
C VAL A 483 -10.94 17.37 10.07
N LEU A 484 -10.87 18.11 8.98
CA LEU A 484 -9.80 18.03 8.00
C LEU A 484 -8.84 19.20 8.15
N GLY A 485 -7.55 18.91 8.07
CA GLY A 485 -6.48 19.90 8.06
C GLY A 485 -5.71 19.90 6.73
N ASP A 486 -5.16 21.06 6.35
CA ASP A 486 -4.14 21.14 5.30
C ASP A 486 -2.75 21.03 5.95
N SER A 487 -2.07 19.89 5.77
CA SER A 487 -0.75 19.63 6.33
C SER A 487 0.05 18.66 5.45
N SER A 488 1.38 18.85 5.36
CA SER A 488 2.27 17.85 4.77
C SER A 488 2.47 16.64 5.68
N LEU A 489 2.43 16.86 7.00
CA LEU A 489 2.65 15.84 8.01
C LEU A 489 1.44 14.90 8.10
N ASP A 490 1.63 13.63 7.78
CA ASP A 490 0.62 12.57 7.90
C ASP A 490 1.29 11.24 8.29
N PHE A 491 0.54 10.15 8.41
CA PHE A 491 1.12 8.82 8.66
C PHE A 491 0.38 7.71 7.90
N LEU A 492 1.15 6.68 7.56
CA LEU A 492 0.67 5.40 7.04
C LEU A 492 0.85 4.34 8.11
N TYR A 493 0.08 3.25 8.01
CA TYR A 493 0.19 2.14 8.94
C TYR A 493 -0.22 0.82 8.32
N TYR A 494 0.22 -0.27 8.93
CA TYR A 494 -0.30 -1.61 8.69
C TYR A 494 -0.11 -2.50 9.93
N PHE A 495 -0.87 -3.59 9.98
CA PHE A 495 -0.72 -4.63 11.00
C PHE A 495 0.20 -5.74 10.50
N ALA A 496 1.00 -6.31 11.39
CA ALA A 496 1.92 -7.40 11.06
C ALA A 496 1.96 -8.45 12.18
N SER A 497 2.29 -9.68 11.80
CA SER A 497 2.58 -10.78 12.70
C SER A 497 4.06 -11.15 12.60
N GLU A 498 4.66 -11.59 13.70
CA GLU A 498 5.99 -12.19 13.67
C GLU A 498 5.98 -13.45 12.80
N ALA A 499 6.94 -13.55 11.89
CA ALA A 499 7.19 -14.74 11.09
C ALA A 499 8.61 -15.23 11.40
N ASN A 500 8.69 -16.45 11.92
CA ASN A 500 9.94 -17.14 12.25
C ASN A 500 10.17 -18.27 11.23
N GLU A 501 10.14 -17.91 9.95
CA GLU A 501 10.31 -18.82 8.81
C GLU A 501 11.77 -18.78 8.32
N THR A 502 12.04 -18.66 7.02
CA THR A 502 13.41 -18.65 6.48
C THR A 502 14.18 -17.39 6.86
N HIS A 503 13.50 -16.24 6.93
CA HIS A 503 14.02 -14.98 7.46
C HIS A 503 13.16 -14.49 8.64
N PRO A 504 13.77 -14.03 9.74
CA PRO A 504 13.03 -13.52 10.88
C PRO A 504 12.52 -12.10 10.57
N GLY A 505 11.23 -11.85 10.74
CA GLY A 505 10.70 -10.52 10.47
C GLY A 505 9.22 -10.35 10.74
N LEU A 506 8.71 -9.17 10.40
CA LEU A 506 7.30 -8.83 10.51
C LEU A 506 6.60 -9.06 9.17
N ARG A 507 5.75 -10.07 9.11
CA ARG A 507 4.90 -10.34 7.94
C ARG A 507 3.65 -9.47 8.01
N LYS A 508 3.47 -8.60 7.02
CA LYS A 508 2.27 -7.77 6.86
C LYS A 508 1.01 -8.62 6.80
N MET A 509 0.06 -8.33 7.68
CA MET A 509 -1.26 -8.97 7.73
C MET A 509 -2.14 -8.45 6.60
N LYS A 510 -2.86 -9.35 5.93
CA LYS A 510 -3.90 -9.01 4.94
C LYS A 510 -5.25 -8.85 5.65
N GLY A 511 -6.04 -7.89 5.19
CA GLY A 511 -7.36 -7.64 5.76
C GLY A 511 -7.31 -6.96 7.13
N SER A 512 -8.31 -7.25 7.96
CA SER A 512 -8.49 -6.66 9.29
C SER A 512 -7.78 -7.49 10.38
N PRO A 513 -7.29 -6.86 11.46
CA PRO A 513 -6.65 -7.55 12.58
C PRO A 513 -7.65 -8.43 13.35
N ILE A 514 -7.10 -9.42 14.07
CA ILE A 514 -7.90 -10.39 14.81
C ILE A 514 -8.16 -9.91 16.23
N ALA A 515 -9.44 -9.80 16.61
CA ALA A 515 -9.85 -9.34 17.94
C ALA A 515 -9.27 -10.23 19.05
N GLY A 516 -8.74 -9.61 20.10
CA GLY A 516 -8.14 -10.30 21.24
C GLY A 516 -6.77 -10.94 20.99
N VAL A 517 -6.28 -10.95 19.75
CA VAL A 517 -4.98 -11.55 19.39
C VAL A 517 -3.89 -10.46 19.38
N PRO A 518 -2.69 -10.73 19.93
CA PRO A 518 -1.58 -9.80 19.85
C PRO A 518 -1.16 -9.52 18.41
N VAL A 519 -0.82 -8.26 18.09
CA VAL A 519 -0.36 -7.87 16.75
C VAL A 519 0.65 -6.73 16.81
N PHE A 520 1.57 -6.69 15.85
CA PHE A 520 2.46 -5.54 15.67
C PHE A 520 1.76 -4.48 14.82
N LEU A 521 1.86 -3.23 15.27
CA LEU A 521 1.46 -2.04 14.52
C LEU A 521 2.72 -1.39 13.97
N VAL A 522 2.83 -1.30 12.64
CA VAL A 522 3.90 -0.58 11.96
C VAL A 522 3.35 0.75 11.46
N VAL A 523 4.04 1.85 11.76
CA VAL A 523 3.65 3.22 11.44
C VAL A 523 4.78 3.91 10.69
N ALA A 524 4.49 4.46 9.51
CA ALA A 524 5.43 5.27 8.75
C ALA A 524 4.96 6.72 8.74
N VAL A 525 5.74 7.63 9.34
CA VAL A 525 5.41 9.06 9.35
C VAL A 525 5.85 9.70 8.04
N THR A 526 5.02 10.56 7.47
CA THR A 526 5.20 11.14 6.13
C THR A 526 5.19 12.66 6.18
N GLY A 527 5.92 13.30 5.27
CA GLY A 527 5.91 14.76 5.07
C GLY A 527 6.61 15.57 6.16
N LEU A 528 7.55 14.95 6.89
CA LEU A 528 8.54 15.61 7.73
C LEU A 528 9.70 16.12 6.89
N SER A 529 10.10 17.39 7.09
CA SER A 529 11.34 17.92 6.52
C SER A 529 12.55 17.25 7.20
N PRO A 530 13.66 16.99 6.47
CA PRO A 530 14.92 16.52 7.07
C PRO A 530 15.47 17.46 8.15
N ASN A 531 15.12 18.76 8.06
CA ASN A 531 15.51 19.77 9.05
C ASN A 531 14.51 19.90 10.20
N GLU A 532 13.37 19.19 10.18
CA GLU A 532 12.39 19.14 11.26
C GLU A 532 12.46 17.78 11.95
N GLU A 533 13.17 17.67 13.08
CA GLU A 533 13.03 16.45 13.89
C GLU A 533 11.68 16.47 14.62
N ALA A 534 10.96 15.36 14.47
CA ALA A 534 9.81 15.05 15.28
C ALA A 534 10.04 13.71 15.98
N SER A 535 9.46 13.59 17.16
CA SER A 535 9.48 12.40 18.00
C SER A 535 8.08 11.86 18.12
N PHE A 536 7.84 10.60 17.76
CA PHE A 536 6.53 9.98 17.90
C PHE A 536 6.60 8.91 18.97
N SER A 537 5.78 9.09 20.01
CA SER A 537 5.94 8.31 21.25
C SER A 537 4.96 7.14 21.32
N HIS A 538 3.75 7.31 20.77
CA HIS A 538 2.70 6.32 20.86
C HIS A 538 1.61 6.56 19.83
N VAL A 539 0.82 5.51 19.61
CA VAL A 539 -0.51 5.57 18.99
C VAL A 539 -1.56 5.33 20.07
N THR A 540 -2.66 6.08 20.02
CA THR A 540 -3.86 5.81 20.82
C THR A 540 -4.91 5.19 19.92
N LEU A 541 -5.44 4.02 20.28
CA LEU A 541 -6.61 3.44 19.64
C LEU A 541 -7.85 4.19 20.14
N LEU A 542 -8.62 4.75 19.22
CA LEU A 542 -9.82 5.53 19.52
C LEU A 542 -11.06 4.75 19.11
N GLY A 543 -12.06 4.68 19.98
CA GLY A 543 -13.36 4.09 19.65
C GLY A 543 -14.21 5.01 18.77
N PRO A 544 -15.41 4.55 18.36
CA PRO A 544 -16.27 5.28 17.41
C PRO A 544 -16.69 6.69 17.88
N ASN A 545 -16.77 6.90 19.20
CA ASN A 545 -17.13 8.21 19.78
C ASN A 545 -15.89 9.05 20.13
N GLY A 546 -14.69 8.65 19.70
CA GLY A 546 -13.43 9.34 20.00
C GLY A 546 -12.84 9.03 21.38
N GLU A 547 -13.43 8.09 22.13
CA GLU A 547 -12.92 7.66 23.43
C GLU A 547 -11.61 6.86 23.28
N SER A 548 -10.68 7.04 24.22
CA SER A 548 -9.40 6.31 24.22
C SER A 548 -9.59 4.87 24.70
N LEU A 549 -9.36 3.88 23.84
CA LEU A 549 -9.44 2.46 24.17
C LEU A 549 -8.13 1.92 24.74
N GLN A 550 -7.01 2.18 24.05
CA GLN A 550 -5.71 1.64 24.41
C GLN A 550 -4.59 2.56 23.91
N LYS A 551 -3.50 2.65 24.68
CA LYS A 551 -2.27 3.35 24.29
C LYS A 551 -1.19 2.33 23.91
N VAL A 552 -0.62 2.48 22.73
CA VAL A 552 0.38 1.59 22.11
C VAL A 552 1.70 2.35 22.02
N LEU A 553 2.71 1.94 22.79
CA LEU A 553 4.04 2.56 22.75
C LEU A 553 4.79 2.15 21.48
N LEU A 554 5.52 3.09 20.88
CA LEU A 554 6.36 2.85 19.71
C LEU A 554 7.84 2.67 20.12
N ASN A 555 8.58 1.85 19.37
CA ASN A 555 9.93 1.38 19.70
C ASN A 555 11.04 2.42 19.59
N SER A 556 10.81 3.63 19.06
CA SER A 556 11.83 4.67 19.05
C SER A 556 11.26 6.09 19.15
N SER A 557 11.98 6.94 19.88
CA SER A 557 11.58 8.28 20.31
C SER A 557 11.92 9.40 19.32
N SER A 558 12.38 9.11 18.10
CA SER A 558 12.65 10.12 17.06
C SER A 558 12.51 9.49 15.68
N SER A 559 11.69 10.10 14.82
CA SER A 559 11.75 9.84 13.38
C SER A 559 12.74 10.85 12.79
N HIS A 560 13.88 10.37 12.30
CA HIS A 560 14.93 11.24 11.77
C HIS A 560 14.62 11.71 10.34
N TRP A 561 13.74 11.01 9.63
CA TRP A 561 13.34 11.33 8.26
C TRP A 561 11.97 10.71 7.94
N SER A 562 11.30 11.29 6.95
CA SER A 562 10.01 10.81 6.44
C SER A 562 10.15 9.38 5.89
N GLY A 563 9.22 8.49 6.22
CA GLY A 563 9.21 7.09 5.80
C GLY A 563 9.87 6.10 6.76
N GLU A 564 10.47 6.55 7.85
CA GLU A 564 10.98 5.66 8.90
C GLU A 564 9.82 4.90 9.57
N GLU A 565 9.95 3.57 9.64
CA GLU A 565 8.95 2.69 10.25
C GLU A 565 9.14 2.61 11.77
N LEU A 566 8.12 3.01 12.51
CA LEU A 566 8.00 2.88 13.95
C LEU A 566 7.12 1.66 14.26
N VAL A 567 7.54 0.84 15.22
CA VAL A 567 6.83 -0.40 15.56
C VAL A 567 6.30 -0.33 16.99
N GLY A 568 5.03 -0.67 17.18
CA GLY A 568 4.41 -0.87 18.49
C GLY A 568 3.76 -2.25 18.60
N CYS A 569 3.60 -2.74 19.83
CA CYS A 569 2.88 -4.00 20.11
C CYS A 569 1.50 -3.69 20.67
N ILE A 570 0.46 -4.25 20.04
CA ILE A 570 -0.90 -4.27 20.57
C ILE A 570 -1.10 -5.63 21.21
N ASP A 571 -1.04 -5.68 22.55
CA ASP A 571 -1.12 -6.96 23.28
C ASP A 571 -2.46 -7.68 23.10
N SER A 572 -3.54 -6.93 22.91
CA SER A 572 -4.87 -7.46 22.67
C SER A 572 -5.65 -6.48 21.80
N VAL A 573 -5.88 -6.83 20.54
CA VAL A 573 -6.68 -6.01 19.61
C VAL A 573 -8.10 -5.81 20.19
N PRO A 574 -8.62 -4.58 20.26
CA PRO A 574 -9.99 -4.32 20.73
C PRO A 574 -11.03 -5.14 19.97
N SER A 575 -12.11 -5.55 20.63
CA SER A 575 -13.25 -6.23 19.97
C SER A 575 -14.27 -5.26 19.36
N VAL A 576 -14.06 -3.96 19.55
CA VAL A 576 -14.88 -2.87 19.00
C VAL A 576 -14.14 -2.18 17.85
N PRO A 577 -14.85 -1.56 16.89
CA PRO A 577 -14.20 -0.77 15.85
C PRO A 577 -13.34 0.35 16.43
N PHE A 578 -12.20 0.63 15.80
CA PHE A 578 -11.31 1.69 16.27
C PHE A 578 -10.58 2.40 15.12
N SER A 579 -10.25 3.67 15.35
CA SER A 579 -9.28 4.44 14.57
C SER A 579 -8.01 4.66 15.39
N MET A 580 -7.01 5.32 14.81
CA MET A 580 -5.72 5.53 15.44
C MET A 580 -5.34 7.00 15.46
N ARG A 581 -4.89 7.47 16.63
CA ARG A 581 -4.28 8.79 16.80
C ARG A 581 -2.80 8.65 17.07
N LEU A 582 -1.99 9.07 16.12
CA LEU A 582 -0.56 9.21 16.29
C LEU A 582 -0.24 10.45 17.13
N SER A 583 0.63 10.32 18.14
CA SER A 583 1.00 11.42 19.03
C SER A 583 2.51 11.56 19.20
N GLY A 584 3.00 12.77 18.95
CA GLY A 584 4.41 13.10 18.98
C GLY A 584 4.72 14.51 19.45
N LYS A 585 5.98 14.90 19.35
CA LYS A 585 6.47 16.25 19.65
C LYS A 585 7.49 16.70 18.60
N ASP A 586 7.47 17.98 18.26
CA ASP A 586 8.54 18.62 17.49
C ASP A 586 9.81 18.85 18.34
N ARG A 587 10.91 19.32 17.72
CA ARG A 587 12.15 19.74 18.39
C ARG A 587 11.96 20.73 19.55
N ARG A 588 10.88 21.52 19.53
CA ARG A 588 10.59 22.54 20.55
C ARG A 588 9.71 21.98 21.68
N GLY A 589 9.32 20.71 21.60
CA GLY A 589 8.45 20.04 22.56
C GLY A 589 6.95 20.30 22.35
N ASN A 590 6.56 20.96 21.25
CA ASN A 590 5.15 21.16 20.92
C ASN A 590 4.54 19.84 20.47
N LEU A 591 3.31 19.55 20.91
CA LEU A 591 2.61 18.31 20.57
C LEU A 591 2.15 18.32 19.11
N LEU A 592 2.33 17.18 18.44
CA LEU A 592 1.86 16.88 17.09
C LEU A 592 0.88 15.71 17.17
N GLU A 593 -0.28 15.83 16.51
CA GLU A 593 -1.31 14.78 16.51
C GLU A 593 -1.93 14.62 15.11
N ARG A 594 -2.03 13.37 14.65
CA ARG A 594 -2.75 13.01 13.41
C ARG A 594 -3.66 11.83 13.69
N VAL A 595 -4.82 11.80 13.06
CA VAL A 595 -5.81 10.72 13.21
C VAL A 595 -5.96 9.99 11.88
N SER A 596 -6.11 8.67 11.92
CA SER A 596 -6.41 7.88 10.73
C SER A 596 -7.86 8.09 10.28
N THR A 597 -8.09 8.15 8.98
CA THR A 597 -9.45 8.24 8.41
C THR A 597 -10.28 6.98 8.63
N GLU A 598 -9.65 5.80 8.49
CA GLU A 598 -10.35 4.52 8.45
C GLU A 598 -10.74 4.04 9.85
N MET A 599 -11.97 3.54 9.98
CA MET A 599 -12.44 2.78 11.14
C MET A 599 -12.15 1.30 10.93
N ILE A 600 -11.10 0.80 11.58
CA ILE A 600 -10.72 -0.60 11.55
C ILE A 600 -11.79 -1.41 12.27
N ARG A 601 -12.25 -2.49 11.64
CA ARG A 601 -13.20 -3.44 12.23
C ARG A 601 -12.51 -4.78 12.48
N PRO A 602 -12.08 -5.04 13.72
CA PRO A 602 -11.49 -6.31 14.09
C PRO A 602 -12.44 -7.47 13.84
N THR A 603 -11.88 -8.63 13.53
CA THR A 603 -12.65 -9.84 13.26
C THR A 603 -12.08 -11.06 13.99
N HIS A 604 -12.76 -12.18 13.97
CA HIS A 604 -12.31 -13.46 14.52
C HIS A 604 -11.98 -14.47 13.42
N VAL A 605 -11.89 -14.02 12.16
CA VAL A 605 -11.57 -14.88 11.02
C VAL A 605 -10.43 -14.25 10.23
N GLN A 606 -9.45 -15.05 9.86
CA GLN A 606 -8.27 -14.61 9.12
C GLN A 606 -8.17 -15.34 7.79
N ILE A 607 -7.73 -14.65 6.74
CA ILE A 607 -7.29 -15.28 5.50
C ILE A 607 -5.77 -15.11 5.39
N GLN A 608 -5.04 -16.21 5.39
CA GLN A 608 -3.61 -16.24 5.16
C GLN A 608 -3.33 -16.78 3.75
N VAL A 609 -2.70 -15.95 2.92
CA VAL A 609 -2.33 -16.33 1.55
C VAL A 609 -0.96 -16.99 1.59
N HIS A 610 -0.85 -18.20 1.07
CA HIS A 610 0.38 -18.98 1.06
C HIS A 610 1.10 -18.89 -0.29
N SER A 611 0.36 -18.96 -1.41
CA SER A 611 0.93 -18.83 -2.76
C SER A 611 0.26 -17.73 -3.59
N ALA A 612 1.06 -17.09 -4.45
CA ALA A 612 0.61 -16.12 -5.44
C ALA A 612 1.40 -16.31 -6.74
N PRO A 613 1.03 -17.32 -7.58
CA PRO A 613 1.82 -17.69 -8.75
C PRO A 613 1.80 -16.61 -9.84
N GLN A 614 2.81 -16.65 -10.71
CA GLN A 614 2.75 -15.95 -11.99
C GLN A 614 1.78 -16.70 -12.93
N LEU A 615 1.10 -15.96 -13.81
CA LEU A 615 0.12 -16.53 -14.73
C LEU A 615 0.74 -16.68 -16.12
N LEU A 616 0.49 -17.81 -16.77
CA LEU A 616 0.98 -18.12 -18.11
C LEU A 616 -0.20 -18.20 -19.09
N PRO A 617 -0.16 -17.54 -20.26
CA PRO A 617 -1.20 -17.68 -21.27
C PRO A 617 -1.47 -19.15 -21.62
N GLY A 618 -2.75 -19.53 -21.65
CA GLY A 618 -3.18 -20.89 -21.96
C GLY A 618 -3.05 -21.90 -20.82
N HIS A 619 -2.48 -21.52 -19.67
CA HIS A 619 -2.23 -22.41 -18.54
C HIS A 619 -3.19 -22.15 -17.37
N SER A 620 -3.27 -23.14 -16.47
CA SER A 620 -3.99 -23.01 -15.20
C SER A 620 -2.99 -22.81 -14.06
N SER A 621 -3.28 -21.88 -13.17
CA SER A 621 -2.45 -21.54 -12.01
C SER A 621 -3.30 -21.56 -10.74
N THR A 622 -2.70 -21.93 -9.61
CA THR A 622 -3.45 -22.14 -8.37
C THR A 622 -2.94 -21.23 -7.24
N VAL A 623 -3.86 -20.45 -6.67
CA VAL A 623 -3.62 -19.67 -5.45
C VAL A 623 -4.03 -20.51 -4.25
N LEU A 624 -3.09 -20.75 -3.34
CA LEU A 624 -3.28 -21.50 -2.09
C LEU A 624 -3.40 -20.51 -0.92
N PHE A 625 -4.40 -20.74 -0.07
CA PHE A 625 -4.65 -19.92 1.09
C PHE A 625 -5.28 -20.74 2.22
N GLU A 626 -5.32 -20.16 3.41
CA GLU A 626 -5.87 -20.79 4.60
C GLU A 626 -6.81 -19.82 5.31
N ILE A 627 -7.93 -20.35 5.78
CA ILE A 627 -8.91 -19.62 6.58
C ILE A 627 -8.77 -20.09 8.02
N LEU A 628 -8.47 -19.18 8.94
CA LEU A 628 -8.30 -19.48 10.36
C LEU A 628 -9.48 -18.89 11.15
N ASN A 629 -10.15 -19.70 11.96
CA ASN A 629 -11.22 -19.26 12.86
C ASN A 629 -10.67 -19.09 14.28
N HIS A 630 -10.52 -17.86 14.72
CA HIS A 630 -10.14 -17.48 16.09
C HIS A 630 -11.36 -17.28 17.00
N GLY A 631 -12.57 -17.49 16.50
CA GLY A 631 -13.84 -17.37 17.22
C GLY A 631 -14.43 -18.73 17.62
N PRO A 632 -15.72 -18.76 18.03
CA PRO A 632 -16.43 -20.02 18.30
C PRO A 632 -16.70 -20.82 17.02
N ASN A 633 -17.09 -22.09 17.18
CA ASN A 633 -17.51 -22.97 16.09
C ASN A 633 -18.59 -22.29 15.23
N ARG A 634 -18.36 -22.20 13.91
CA ARG A 634 -19.25 -21.43 13.04
C ARG A 634 -19.22 -21.90 11.59
N TYR A 635 -20.27 -21.55 10.85
CA TYR A 635 -20.30 -21.64 9.39
C TYR A 635 -19.86 -20.32 8.76
N PHE A 636 -19.00 -20.44 7.75
CA PHE A 636 -18.51 -19.35 6.94
C PHE A 636 -18.90 -19.55 5.47
N SER A 637 -19.22 -18.47 4.79
CA SER A 637 -19.30 -18.43 3.33
C SER A 637 -18.02 -17.83 2.76
N LEU A 638 -17.33 -18.60 1.92
CA LEU A 638 -16.20 -18.15 1.12
C LEU A 638 -16.71 -17.65 -0.23
N SER A 639 -16.19 -16.50 -0.69
CA SER A 639 -16.41 -15.95 -2.02
C SER A 639 -15.07 -15.56 -2.63
N THR A 640 -14.85 -15.93 -3.89
CA THR A 640 -13.64 -15.60 -4.65
C THR A 640 -14.02 -14.83 -5.91
N LYS A 641 -13.31 -13.75 -6.21
CA LYS A 641 -13.55 -12.94 -7.41
C LYS A 641 -12.25 -12.46 -8.01
N ASP A 642 -12.17 -12.44 -9.32
CA ASP A 642 -11.08 -11.79 -10.05
C ASP A 642 -11.65 -10.74 -11.01
N ASP A 643 -10.84 -9.74 -11.33
CA ASP A 643 -11.21 -8.60 -12.16
C ASP A 643 -11.17 -8.89 -13.67
N HIS A 644 -10.67 -10.06 -14.09
CA HIS A 644 -10.51 -10.45 -15.50
C HIS A 644 -11.33 -11.69 -15.92
N GLY A 645 -12.09 -12.28 -15.00
CA GLY A 645 -12.90 -13.48 -15.22
C GLY A 645 -12.08 -14.77 -15.44
N TYR A 646 -10.87 -14.85 -14.90
CA TYR A 646 -9.97 -16.00 -15.05
C TYR A 646 -10.28 -17.14 -14.07
N ILE A 647 -11.08 -16.92 -13.03
CA ILE A 647 -11.49 -18.01 -12.12
C ILE A 647 -12.30 -19.06 -12.88
N SER A 648 -11.86 -20.32 -12.79
CA SER A 648 -12.50 -21.45 -13.49
C SER A 648 -13.89 -21.79 -12.94
N HIS A 649 -14.01 -21.77 -11.62
CA HIS A 649 -15.22 -22.11 -10.88
C HIS A 649 -15.44 -21.10 -9.76
N PRO A 650 -16.26 -20.05 -9.97
CA PRO A 650 -16.60 -19.11 -8.91
C PRO A 650 -17.50 -19.81 -7.90
N ASP A 651 -16.88 -20.38 -6.86
CA ASP A 651 -17.62 -21.07 -5.80
C ASP A 651 -17.95 -20.11 -4.66
N GLN A 652 -19.24 -20.07 -4.32
CA GLN A 652 -19.66 -19.65 -2.99
C GLN A 652 -19.72 -20.90 -2.12
N GLN A 653 -18.67 -21.14 -1.35
CA GLN A 653 -18.53 -22.37 -0.58
C GLN A 653 -18.92 -22.15 0.88
N ARG A 654 -19.80 -23.00 1.41
CA ARG A 654 -20.17 -23.02 2.83
C ARG A 654 -19.24 -23.95 3.59
N LEU A 655 -18.59 -23.44 4.63
CA LEU A 655 -17.52 -24.10 5.36
C LEU A 655 -17.83 -24.09 6.86
N PHE A 656 -17.80 -25.25 7.51
CA PHE A 656 -17.78 -25.31 8.97
C PHE A 656 -16.33 -25.31 9.44
N ILE A 657 -15.97 -24.38 10.33
CA ILE A 657 -14.63 -24.33 10.93
C ILE A 657 -14.83 -24.30 12.46
N SER A 658 -14.20 -25.24 13.15
CA SER A 658 -14.23 -25.31 14.61
C SER A 658 -13.49 -24.12 15.23
N ALA A 659 -13.69 -23.90 16.53
CA ALA A 659 -12.99 -22.86 17.26
C ALA A 659 -11.48 -23.14 17.28
N MET A 660 -10.68 -22.10 17.01
CA MET A 660 -9.22 -22.17 16.93
C MET A 660 -8.70 -23.18 15.88
N ASP A 661 -9.51 -23.46 14.86
CA ASP A 661 -9.19 -24.39 13.79
C ASP A 661 -9.02 -23.66 12.45
N SER A 662 -8.43 -24.32 11.47
CA SER A 662 -8.17 -23.76 10.15
C SER A 662 -8.55 -24.70 9.02
N VAL A 663 -8.75 -24.12 7.83
CA VAL A 663 -8.99 -24.91 6.63
C VAL A 663 -8.24 -24.34 5.43
N LYS A 664 -7.49 -25.19 4.74
CA LYS A 664 -6.77 -24.84 3.51
C LYS A 664 -7.69 -24.89 2.30
N ARG A 665 -7.54 -23.92 1.40
CA ARG A 665 -8.34 -23.76 0.19
C ARG A 665 -7.47 -23.35 -0.98
N GLU A 666 -8.00 -23.57 -2.18
CA GLU A 666 -7.33 -23.26 -3.44
C GLU A 666 -8.29 -22.58 -4.40
N VAL A 667 -7.76 -21.69 -5.24
CA VAL A 667 -8.48 -21.09 -6.37
C VAL A 667 -7.69 -21.35 -7.65
N GLU A 668 -8.30 -22.06 -8.60
CA GLU A 668 -7.75 -22.29 -9.94
C GLU A 668 -8.13 -21.14 -10.88
N LEU A 669 -7.12 -20.44 -11.40
CA LEU A 669 -7.25 -19.44 -12.46
C LEU A 669 -6.82 -20.05 -13.80
N ARG A 670 -7.68 -19.93 -14.81
CA ARG A 670 -7.42 -20.28 -16.21
C ARG A 670 -7.12 -19.03 -17.00
N THR A 671 -5.86 -18.85 -17.33
CA THR A 671 -5.41 -17.69 -18.12
C THR A 671 -5.67 -17.96 -19.61
N PRO A 672 -6.47 -17.13 -20.31
CA PRO A 672 -6.74 -17.31 -21.73
C PRO A 672 -5.46 -17.25 -22.57
N TYR A 673 -5.42 -17.97 -23.69
CA TYR A 673 -4.32 -17.85 -24.68
C TYR A 673 -4.15 -16.44 -25.24
N THR A 674 -5.22 -15.64 -25.21
CA THR A 674 -5.24 -14.24 -25.65
C THR A 674 -4.89 -13.25 -24.54
N ALA A 675 -4.56 -13.73 -23.34
CA ALA A 675 -4.16 -12.86 -22.24
C ALA A 675 -2.91 -12.08 -22.64
N GLN A 676 -2.93 -10.76 -22.47
CA GLN A 676 -1.80 -9.93 -22.82
C GLN A 676 -0.70 -10.11 -21.76
N ILE A 677 0.53 -10.23 -22.21
CA ILE A 677 1.69 -10.24 -21.31
C ILE A 677 1.75 -8.90 -20.60
N GLY A 678 1.99 -8.93 -19.29
CA GLY A 678 1.97 -7.75 -18.43
C GLY A 678 0.58 -7.38 -17.92
N THR A 679 -0.49 -8.12 -18.23
CA THR A 679 -1.79 -7.89 -17.58
C THR A 679 -1.68 -8.20 -16.09
N ALA A 680 -2.05 -7.24 -15.24
CA ALA A 680 -2.19 -7.44 -13.80
C ALA A 680 -3.61 -7.92 -13.47
N ILE A 681 -3.72 -8.96 -12.63
CA ILE A 681 -4.99 -9.51 -12.18
C ILE A 681 -5.08 -9.32 -10.67
N THR A 682 -6.24 -8.91 -10.18
CA THR A 682 -6.55 -8.82 -8.76
C THR A 682 -7.53 -9.91 -8.37
N LEU A 683 -7.06 -10.91 -7.63
CA LEU A 683 -7.90 -11.90 -6.98
C LEU A 683 -8.27 -11.43 -5.56
N THR A 684 -9.57 -11.31 -5.30
CA THR A 684 -10.14 -10.98 -3.99
C THR A 684 -10.76 -12.23 -3.37
N LEU A 685 -10.24 -12.60 -2.19
CA LEU A 685 -10.75 -13.66 -1.35
C LEU A 685 -11.56 -13.02 -0.22
N THR A 686 -12.80 -13.45 0.01
CA THR A 686 -13.65 -12.93 1.09
C THR A 686 -14.25 -14.08 1.86
N VAL A 687 -14.16 -14.01 3.19
CA VAL A 687 -14.80 -14.95 4.11
C VAL A 687 -15.77 -14.18 4.99
N GLN A 688 -16.98 -14.69 5.11
CA GLN A 688 -18.05 -14.07 5.90
C GLN A 688 -18.70 -15.10 6.80
N ALA A 689 -18.91 -14.75 8.07
CA ALA A 689 -19.72 -15.52 9.02
C ALA A 689 -21.20 -15.50 8.61
N GLU A 690 -21.89 -16.64 8.71
CA GLU A 690 -23.30 -16.71 8.29
C GLU A 690 -24.30 -16.19 9.32
N ASP A 691 -23.95 -16.25 10.61
CA ASP A 691 -24.83 -15.93 11.73
C ASP A 691 -24.63 -14.52 12.30
N ILE A 692 -23.50 -13.87 11.98
CA ILE A 692 -23.17 -12.50 12.38
C ILE A 692 -22.56 -11.73 11.20
N PRO A 693 -22.68 -10.39 11.16
CA PRO A 693 -22.14 -9.57 10.07
C PRO A 693 -20.62 -9.36 10.19
N GLU A 694 -19.88 -10.46 10.38
CA GLU A 694 -18.43 -10.47 10.49
C GLU A 694 -17.81 -11.03 9.19
N SER A 695 -16.81 -10.35 8.67
CA SER A 695 -16.15 -10.75 7.42
C SER A 695 -14.71 -10.27 7.38
N ASN A 696 -13.83 -11.06 6.77
CA ASN A 696 -12.47 -10.63 6.46
C ASN A 696 -12.15 -10.91 4.98
N TYR A 697 -11.08 -10.29 4.47
CA TYR A 697 -10.67 -10.41 3.09
C TYR A 697 -9.16 -10.47 2.93
N ALA A 698 -8.72 -11.05 1.82
CA ALA A 698 -7.35 -10.94 1.35
C ALA A 698 -7.36 -10.61 -0.15
N VAL A 699 -6.41 -9.77 -0.56
CA VAL A 699 -6.20 -9.41 -1.96
C VAL A 699 -4.87 -9.99 -2.41
N VAL A 700 -4.92 -10.73 -3.52
CA VAL A 700 -3.77 -11.34 -4.17
C VAL A 700 -3.64 -10.73 -5.56
N HIS A 701 -2.55 -10.02 -5.81
CA HIS A 701 -2.25 -9.54 -7.16
C HIS A 701 -1.44 -10.62 -7.89
N LEU A 702 -1.75 -10.83 -9.16
CA LEU A 702 -1.12 -11.79 -10.04
C LEU A 702 -0.76 -11.07 -11.35
N THR A 703 0.15 -11.62 -12.13
CA THR A 703 0.59 -10.99 -13.39
C THR A 703 0.76 -12.05 -14.47
N VAL A 704 0.28 -11.75 -15.68
CA VAL A 704 0.52 -12.58 -16.85
C VAL A 704 1.93 -12.34 -17.35
N ILE A 705 2.72 -13.39 -17.43
CA ILE A 705 4.11 -13.36 -17.89
C ILE A 705 4.24 -14.13 -19.22
N PRO A 706 5.27 -13.85 -20.03
CA PRO A 706 5.50 -14.65 -21.22
C PRO A 706 5.85 -16.09 -20.83
N GLU A 707 5.46 -17.04 -21.69
CA GLU A 707 5.96 -18.40 -21.58
C GLU A 707 7.47 -18.38 -21.85
N VAL A 708 8.27 -18.72 -20.84
CA VAL A 708 9.73 -18.81 -20.98
C VAL A 708 10.03 -20.05 -21.80
N ILE A 709 10.24 -19.86 -23.10
CA ILE A 709 10.84 -20.89 -23.95
C ILE A 709 12.32 -20.96 -23.54
N LEU A 710 12.64 -21.88 -22.64
CA LEU A 710 14.02 -22.28 -22.41
C LEU A 710 14.52 -22.88 -23.73
N TYR A 711 15.28 -22.09 -24.49
CA TYR A 711 16.13 -22.63 -25.54
C TYR A 711 17.22 -23.43 -24.83
N PHE A 712 16.96 -24.72 -24.59
CA PHE A 712 18.03 -25.68 -24.38
C PHE A 712 18.82 -25.78 -25.68
N SER A 713 19.79 -24.89 -25.85
CA SER A 713 20.88 -25.11 -26.78
C SER A 713 21.65 -26.34 -26.28
N ASN A 714 21.52 -27.42 -27.06
CA ASN A 714 22.16 -28.72 -26.92
C ASN A 714 21.48 -29.71 -25.96
N PHE A 715 20.43 -30.39 -26.42
CA PHE A 715 20.36 -31.86 -26.36
C PHE A 715 19.35 -32.39 -27.38
N SER A 716 19.86 -32.91 -28.50
CA SER A 716 19.09 -33.77 -29.39
C SER A 716 18.89 -35.12 -28.70
N ILE A 717 17.72 -35.34 -28.11
CA ILE A 717 17.28 -36.69 -27.75
C ILE A 717 16.18 -37.08 -28.76
N GLN A 718 16.56 -37.86 -29.77
CA GLN A 718 15.62 -38.67 -30.52
C GLN A 718 15.08 -39.74 -29.58
N LEU A 719 13.82 -39.62 -29.18
CA LEU A 719 13.05 -40.76 -28.68
C LEU A 719 12.50 -41.51 -29.90
N THR A 720 12.83 -42.79 -30.00
CA THR A 720 12.13 -43.79 -30.82
C THR A 720 11.08 -44.47 -29.98
#